data_AF-A0A818V2E1-F1
#
_entry.id   AF-A0A818V2E1-F1
#
_cell.length_a   1.000
_cell.length_b   1.000
_cell.length_c   1.000
_cell.angle_alpha   90.00
_cell.angle_beta   90.00
_cell.angle_gamma   90.00
#
_symmetry.space_group_name_H-M   'P 1'
#
loop_
_entity.id
_entity.type
_entity.pdbx_description
1 polymer ?
#
loop_
_entity_poly.entity_id
_entity_poly.type
_entity_poly.pdbx_seq_one_letter_code
_entity_poly.pdbx_strand_id
1 'polypeptide(L)'
;MSLPTDCPQRNERRGWMGDAALSIDETLYNFNYVNFYLNFLTMIADNQGFDGAVSDTVPFTVGLVPADPNWGTAYATITWYLYEHTGDITIIKKYYTGIQAWIDYLTGQYQKTGLANMFYHFGDWAAAQPTKNGSLVSSYAYMHDVYTFINMSEILNHTDNVQRYRQLYQQLADEFHRVFYNATATGYTDGCQAANTLALALSNVVPVSIRATVLNALVTSLNTTGHFYGGIVSVAPLYPLLSREGYHDLALKLALSTSYPSYGYMFHNEIQNATTTWEQWNTLPTQAQSSLNHHMFNSIGAWFYRYLVGIELNALKTITVHPRMSYDFDLLNHTEAELMTIKGTIRINFTVDEIRSLMSKRKNIRNMSVIASVSHGKSTLTDLLVCNAGIILPQKADEMRFTNTRKDEQEQAITIKSIATSLYYELPAKDLESIKQERELNLSHFLINFIDSPGHVDFSLEVTAALCVTDGALIVVDCVSGVRLQTETVLRQALTGRIKPILFINKMDRALLELQLQQEDLFQTFQRIIENVNAIIATYGDDNGSMGDLQIDPTKGTVGFGSTLHGWAFTLKEFADMYASKFHIETDKLMKRLWGNNFFSSTENKWSTTDGEGYIRGFCQFVLDPIFKVFKAIMNCRKDEYTELLEKLNIKLQEKDRNELEQGGKSLLKLVMKQWLPAGDVLLTMIAIHLPSPVVAQKYRPRDDEAFLGIKECDPNGPLMMYISKMVPTLTRGRFYAFGRVFSGVVKSNQPVRIMGSNYVPGKKEDLYVKNIQRTILMMGHDIVPIEDVPCGNICGLVGVDQYLIKTGTITTFENAYNLQAMKFTITPVVCVTVEPKNPGDLPKLVEGLKHLAKSDLMVQCTVEESGEYIVAGAGELHLELCLKDLETDHACIPIKVSNPIVSYRETVSEESEIMCLAKSPNKHNRIYLKARPMPNGLPEDIDKGEVTSYQENKARARYLNEKYDYDINEARKIWCFGPERTGSNLLIDCTKGIQYLNEIKDGCIIGFQWATKMGVLAEENIRGVRFDIHDIIFYNDAIHRANGQIIPATRRVIYASMLTAKPRLVEPIYLCEIQCLEVDIVSIYDVLNRRRGYVFEENHVARTSMCIVKAYLPVNESFGFTADLCSNTGDQVFSQCVFDHWQIINQDPFDDSTKVRQTINDIRKRKGLKEGIPPLDDYCDKL
;
A
#
# COMPACT_ATOMS: atom_id res chain seq x y z
N MET A 1 -21.16 24.26 -46.82
CA MET A 1 -19.83 24.90 -46.79
C MET A 1 -18.81 23.78 -46.66
N SER A 2 -17.87 23.67 -47.60
CA SER A 2 -16.91 22.55 -47.66
C SER A 2 -15.47 22.99 -47.36
N LEU A 3 -15.32 24.15 -46.72
CA LEU A 3 -14.05 24.82 -46.44
C LEU A 3 -14.05 25.37 -45.00
N PRO A 4 -12.94 25.27 -44.24
CA PRO A 4 -12.79 25.97 -42.98
C PRO A 4 -12.70 27.46 -43.27
N THR A 5 -13.57 28.28 -42.70
CA THR A 5 -13.57 29.73 -42.93
C THR A 5 -13.25 30.45 -41.63
N ASP A 6 -12.33 31.39 -41.71
CA ASP A 6 -11.87 32.32 -40.68
C ASP A 6 -13.00 33.22 -40.14
N CYS A 7 -13.68 33.99 -41.00
CA CYS A 7 -14.72 34.93 -40.57
C CYS A 7 -15.94 34.97 -41.52
N PRO A 8 -17.02 34.20 -41.24
CA PRO A 8 -18.16 34.11 -42.15
C PRO A 8 -18.92 35.43 -42.34
N GLN A 9 -18.76 36.41 -41.44
CA GLN A 9 -19.39 37.73 -41.52
C GLN A 9 -18.62 38.75 -42.38
N ARG A 10 -17.34 38.50 -42.71
CA ARG A 10 -16.51 39.37 -43.56
C ARG A 10 -16.28 38.76 -44.94
N ASN A 11 -15.60 39.48 -45.82
CA ASN A 11 -15.14 38.96 -47.13
C ASN A 11 -13.98 37.93 -46.99
N GLU A 12 -13.65 37.55 -45.77
CA GLU A 12 -12.74 36.49 -45.33
C GLU A 12 -13.52 35.18 -45.19
N ARG A 13 -13.85 34.56 -46.34
CA ARG A 13 -14.44 33.20 -46.41
C ARG A 13 -13.48 32.29 -47.17
N ARG A 14 -12.24 32.22 -46.69
CA ARG A 14 -11.14 31.54 -47.37
C ARG A 14 -10.66 30.36 -46.53
N GLY A 15 -10.19 29.31 -47.20
CA GLY A 15 -9.62 28.13 -46.55
C GLY A 15 -8.19 28.37 -46.11
N TRP A 16 -7.96 29.24 -45.13
CA TRP A 16 -6.62 29.49 -44.59
C TRP A 16 -6.06 28.23 -43.93
N MET A 17 -4.89 27.80 -44.40
CA MET A 17 -4.29 26.56 -43.93
C MET A 17 -3.76 26.66 -42.49
N GLY A 18 -3.19 27.80 -42.09
CA GLY A 18 -2.68 28.02 -40.73
C GLY A 18 -3.76 27.90 -39.66
N ASP A 19 -4.91 28.57 -39.85
CA ASP A 19 -6.04 28.49 -38.92
C ASP A 19 -6.57 27.05 -38.78
N ALA A 20 -6.67 26.34 -39.90
CA ALA A 20 -7.09 24.95 -39.92
C ALA A 20 -6.10 24.03 -39.19
N ALA A 21 -4.79 24.27 -39.33
CA ALA A 21 -3.75 23.50 -38.65
C ALA A 21 -3.76 23.68 -37.12
N LEU A 22 -4.07 24.88 -36.65
CA LEU A 22 -4.07 25.21 -35.22
C LEU A 22 -5.36 24.78 -34.50
N SER A 23 -6.47 24.63 -35.24
CA SER A 23 -7.80 24.31 -34.70
C SER A 23 -8.23 22.86 -34.86
N ILE A 24 -7.62 22.10 -35.78
CA ILE A 24 -8.01 20.72 -36.12
C ILE A 24 -8.18 19.79 -34.92
N ASP A 25 -7.26 19.83 -33.95
CA ASP A 25 -7.29 18.89 -32.84
C ASP A 25 -8.52 19.13 -31.96
N GLU A 26 -8.78 20.40 -31.62
CA GLU A 26 -9.98 20.77 -30.86
C GLU A 26 -11.27 20.47 -31.64
N THR A 27 -11.31 20.77 -32.94
CA THR A 27 -12.52 20.55 -33.74
C THR A 27 -12.85 19.08 -33.89
N LEU A 28 -11.84 18.18 -33.93
CA LEU A 28 -12.07 16.72 -33.92
C LEU A 28 -12.55 16.21 -32.56
N TYR A 29 -12.13 16.82 -31.45
CA TYR A 29 -12.68 16.50 -30.13
C TYR A 29 -14.14 16.94 -29.97
N ASN A 30 -14.50 18.13 -30.46
CA ASN A 30 -15.83 18.71 -30.25
C ASN A 30 -16.85 18.34 -31.34
N PHE A 31 -16.41 18.02 -32.56
CA PHE A 31 -17.28 17.83 -33.71
C PHE A 31 -16.86 16.64 -34.58
N ASN A 32 -17.83 15.96 -35.21
CA ASN A 32 -17.57 14.91 -36.18
C ASN A 32 -17.15 15.47 -37.55
N TYR A 33 -15.96 16.09 -37.61
CA TYR A 33 -15.44 16.78 -38.79
C TYR A 33 -14.40 15.98 -39.58
N VAL A 34 -14.27 14.68 -39.33
CA VAL A 34 -13.34 13.79 -40.06
C VAL A 34 -13.51 13.92 -41.57
N ASN A 35 -14.74 13.76 -42.09
CA ASN A 35 -15.02 13.86 -43.53
C ASN A 35 -14.79 15.26 -44.09
N PHE A 36 -15.01 16.30 -43.28
CA PHE A 36 -14.81 17.68 -43.68
C PHE A 36 -13.33 17.97 -43.91
N TYR A 37 -12.46 17.58 -42.97
CA TYR A 37 -11.02 17.76 -43.10
C TYR A 37 -10.39 16.81 -44.13
N LEU A 38 -10.94 15.61 -44.34
CA LEU A 38 -10.53 14.75 -45.47
C LEU A 38 -10.79 15.41 -46.83
N ASN A 39 -11.93 16.10 -46.97
CA ASN A 39 -12.21 16.87 -48.17
C ASN A 39 -11.22 18.03 -48.32
N PHE A 40 -10.98 18.79 -47.24
CA PHE A 40 -10.02 19.91 -47.26
C PHE A 40 -8.59 19.45 -47.59
N LEU A 41 -8.15 18.31 -47.04
CA LEU A 41 -6.86 17.69 -47.31
C LEU A 41 -6.71 17.25 -48.78
N THR A 42 -7.80 16.75 -49.38
CA THR A 42 -7.85 16.48 -50.82
C THR A 42 -7.65 17.76 -51.64
N MET A 43 -8.28 18.86 -51.23
CA MET A 43 -8.12 20.14 -51.92
C MET A 43 -6.70 20.70 -51.77
N ILE A 44 -6.03 20.47 -50.64
CA ILE A 44 -4.61 20.83 -50.44
C ILE A 44 -3.75 20.06 -51.44
N ALA A 45 -3.96 18.74 -51.55
CA ALA A 45 -3.25 17.89 -52.49
C ALA A 45 -3.51 18.31 -53.96
N ASP A 46 -4.74 18.65 -54.32
CA ASP A 46 -5.11 19.10 -55.67
C ASP A 46 -4.52 20.48 -56.01
N ASN A 47 -4.27 21.33 -55.00
CA ASN A 47 -3.69 22.66 -55.18
C ASN A 47 -2.15 22.67 -55.13
N GLN A 48 -1.52 21.57 -54.71
CA GLN A 48 -0.06 21.47 -54.60
C GLN A 48 0.63 21.63 -55.96
N GLY A 49 1.66 22.47 -56.01
CA GLY A 49 2.47 22.69 -57.21
C GLY A 49 3.32 21.48 -57.59
N PHE A 50 3.74 21.41 -58.86
CA PHE A 50 4.61 20.34 -59.36
C PHE A 50 5.99 20.27 -58.68
N ASP A 51 6.43 21.37 -58.06
CA ASP A 51 7.65 21.48 -57.28
C ASP A 51 7.48 21.09 -55.80
N GLY A 52 6.28 20.66 -55.41
CA GLY A 52 5.94 20.29 -54.02
C GLY A 52 5.46 21.45 -53.15
N ALA A 53 5.49 22.69 -53.64
CA ALA A 53 5.02 23.86 -52.90
C ALA A 53 3.51 23.82 -52.68
N VAL A 54 3.07 24.19 -51.47
CA VAL A 54 1.65 24.43 -51.14
C VAL A 54 1.38 25.93 -51.05
N SER A 55 0.10 26.33 -50.97
CA SER A 55 -0.34 27.74 -50.89
C SER A 55 -0.89 28.08 -49.50
N ASP A 56 -0.98 29.37 -49.13
CA ASP A 56 -1.52 29.74 -47.80
C ASP A 56 -3.04 29.49 -47.67
N THR A 57 -3.77 29.49 -48.79
CA THR A 57 -5.23 29.26 -48.82
C THR A 57 -5.62 28.22 -49.85
N VAL A 58 -6.61 27.38 -49.50
CA VAL A 58 -7.11 26.34 -50.39
C VAL A 58 -8.64 26.43 -50.51
N PRO A 59 -9.20 26.56 -51.74
CA PRO A 59 -8.52 26.80 -53.01
C PRO A 59 -7.77 28.14 -53.02
N PHE A 60 -6.63 28.17 -53.70
CA PHE A 60 -5.80 29.37 -53.75
C PHE A 60 -6.52 30.52 -54.43
N THR A 61 -6.76 31.56 -53.65
CA THR A 61 -7.42 32.79 -54.10
C THR A 61 -6.83 34.05 -53.47
N VAL A 62 -6.11 33.92 -52.36
CA VAL A 62 -5.40 34.98 -51.63
C VAL A 62 -4.24 34.37 -50.84
N GLY A 63 -3.23 35.17 -50.47
CA GLY A 63 -2.03 34.70 -49.78
C GLY A 63 -0.88 34.42 -50.75
N LEU A 64 0.10 33.62 -50.30
CA LEU A 64 1.34 33.35 -51.01
C LEU A 64 1.40 31.92 -51.55
N VAL A 65 2.24 31.76 -52.59
CA VAL A 65 2.69 30.48 -53.15
C VAL A 65 4.18 30.63 -53.44
N PRO A 66 5.08 29.90 -52.75
CA PRO A 66 4.80 28.92 -51.70
C PRO A 66 4.20 29.55 -50.43
N ALA A 67 3.52 28.74 -49.63
CA ALA A 67 2.98 29.10 -48.33
C ALA A 67 4.08 29.48 -47.34
N ASP A 68 3.75 30.32 -46.36
CA ASP A 68 4.53 30.43 -45.13
C ASP A 68 4.59 29.04 -44.45
N PRO A 69 5.74 28.60 -43.91
CA PRO A 69 5.83 27.29 -43.25
C PRO A 69 4.77 27.04 -42.16
N ASN A 70 4.34 28.09 -41.44
CA ASN A 70 3.31 27.97 -40.42
C ASN A 70 1.90 27.76 -41.00
N TRP A 71 1.67 28.12 -42.26
CA TRP A 71 0.43 27.81 -42.99
C TRP A 71 0.56 26.48 -43.73
N GLY A 72 1.72 26.21 -44.33
CA GLY A 72 1.98 24.96 -45.05
C GLY A 72 1.97 23.71 -44.16
N THR A 73 2.31 23.83 -42.86
CA THR A 73 2.27 22.74 -41.88
C THR A 73 0.91 22.06 -41.76
N ALA A 74 -0.18 22.73 -42.19
CA ALA A 74 -1.51 22.15 -42.21
C ALA A 74 -1.57 20.83 -42.98
N TYR A 75 -0.75 20.66 -44.03
CA TYR A 75 -0.74 19.43 -44.81
C TYR A 75 -0.29 18.22 -43.97
N ALA A 76 0.77 18.38 -43.17
CA ALA A 76 1.25 17.34 -42.27
C ALA A 76 0.38 17.21 -41.02
N THR A 77 0.05 18.33 -40.39
CA THR A 77 -0.66 18.40 -39.10
C THR A 77 -2.10 17.85 -39.19
N ILE A 78 -2.86 18.24 -40.22
CA ILE A 78 -4.23 17.72 -40.41
C ILE A 78 -4.21 16.22 -40.69
N THR A 79 -3.26 15.74 -41.51
CA THR A 79 -3.08 14.32 -41.78
C THR A 79 -2.79 13.52 -40.51
N TRP A 80 -1.91 14.06 -39.64
CA TRP A 80 -1.55 13.42 -38.38
C TRP A 80 -2.74 13.30 -37.41
N TYR A 81 -3.43 14.41 -37.13
CA TYR A 81 -4.56 14.39 -36.21
C TYR A 81 -5.73 13.58 -36.73
N LEU A 82 -6.00 13.57 -38.04
CA LEU A 82 -7.00 12.66 -38.62
C LEU A 82 -6.65 11.20 -38.36
N TYR A 83 -5.39 10.80 -38.53
CA TYR A 83 -4.95 9.45 -38.18
C TYR A 83 -5.05 9.17 -36.68
N GLU A 84 -4.65 10.11 -35.83
CA GLU A 84 -4.68 9.94 -34.37
C GLU A 84 -6.11 9.73 -33.84
N HIS A 85 -7.08 10.48 -34.38
CA HIS A 85 -8.49 10.41 -33.99
C HIS A 85 -9.26 9.25 -34.64
N THR A 86 -8.83 8.75 -35.80
CA THR A 86 -9.54 7.66 -36.52
C THR A 86 -8.83 6.31 -36.48
N GLY A 87 -7.52 6.28 -36.27
CA GLY A 87 -6.68 5.10 -36.46
C GLY A 87 -6.53 4.64 -37.91
N ASP A 88 -7.03 5.40 -38.89
CA ASP A 88 -7.03 5.00 -40.29
C ASP A 88 -5.68 5.30 -40.98
N ILE A 89 -4.86 4.25 -41.11
CA ILE A 89 -3.55 4.31 -41.76
C ILE A 89 -3.68 4.68 -43.25
N THR A 90 -4.83 4.45 -43.89
CA THR A 90 -5.01 4.76 -45.32
C THR A 90 -4.94 6.26 -45.60
N ILE A 91 -5.30 7.09 -44.63
CA ILE A 91 -5.18 8.55 -44.70
C ILE A 91 -3.71 8.94 -44.86
N ILE A 92 -2.83 8.44 -43.98
CA ILE A 92 -1.39 8.68 -44.09
C ILE A 92 -0.89 8.20 -45.45
N LYS A 93 -1.20 6.97 -45.86
CA LYS A 93 -0.74 6.40 -47.15
C LYS A 93 -1.10 7.28 -48.35
N LYS A 94 -2.31 7.85 -48.37
CA LYS A 94 -2.82 8.63 -49.49
C LYS A 94 -2.07 9.95 -49.68
N TYR A 95 -1.75 10.65 -48.58
CA TYR A 95 -1.15 11.99 -48.64
C TYR A 95 0.36 12.00 -48.38
N TYR A 96 0.95 10.85 -48.04
CA TYR A 96 2.37 10.69 -47.71
C TYR A 96 3.31 11.30 -48.76
N THR A 97 3.10 11.01 -50.05
CA THR A 97 3.98 11.51 -51.13
C THR A 97 3.91 13.02 -51.30
N GLY A 98 2.72 13.61 -51.11
CA GLY A 98 2.55 15.06 -51.18
C GLY A 98 3.21 15.79 -50.01
N ILE A 99 3.09 15.24 -48.80
CA ILE A 99 3.77 15.77 -47.60
C ILE A 99 5.29 15.65 -47.77
N GLN A 100 5.78 14.52 -48.31
CA GLN A 100 7.20 14.34 -48.61
C GLN A 100 7.71 15.42 -49.59
N ALA A 101 6.95 15.71 -50.64
CA ALA A 101 7.31 16.75 -51.61
C ALA A 101 7.34 18.16 -50.99
N TRP A 102 6.43 18.45 -50.06
CA TRP A 102 6.43 19.71 -49.30
C TRP A 102 7.66 19.84 -48.40
N ILE A 103 8.01 18.78 -47.65
CA ILE A 103 9.20 18.78 -46.79
C ILE A 103 10.48 18.88 -47.62
N ASP A 104 10.54 18.19 -48.77
CA ASP A 104 11.68 18.28 -49.69
C ASP A 104 11.80 19.68 -50.31
N TYR A 105 10.68 20.34 -50.61
CA TYR A 105 10.65 21.75 -51.02
C TYR A 105 11.23 22.67 -49.94
N LEU A 106 10.76 22.55 -48.69
CA LEU A 106 11.28 23.30 -47.54
C LEU A 106 12.77 23.02 -47.31
N THR A 107 13.20 21.76 -47.45
CA THR A 107 14.62 21.36 -47.36
C THR A 107 15.46 22.07 -48.42
N GLY A 108 14.96 22.16 -49.66
CA GLY A 108 15.63 22.87 -50.75
C GLY A 108 15.72 24.39 -50.52
N GLN A 109 14.76 25.00 -49.81
CA GLN A 109 14.84 26.40 -49.40
C GLN A 109 15.82 26.59 -48.24
N TYR A 110 15.72 25.73 -47.22
CA TYR A 110 16.64 25.69 -46.08
C TYR A 110 18.11 25.61 -46.55
N GLN A 111 18.42 24.76 -47.53
CA GLN A 111 19.78 24.62 -48.07
C GLN A 111 20.31 25.91 -48.72
N LYS A 112 19.44 26.83 -49.14
CA LYS A 112 19.83 28.12 -49.74
C LYS A 112 20.02 29.22 -48.69
N THR A 113 19.19 29.23 -47.64
CA THR A 113 19.09 30.38 -46.71
C THR A 113 19.59 30.10 -45.29
N GLY A 114 19.64 28.83 -44.87
CA GLY A 114 19.82 28.41 -43.48
C GLY A 114 18.63 28.76 -42.59
N LEU A 115 18.57 28.22 -41.36
CA LEU A 115 17.43 28.46 -40.46
C LEU A 115 17.30 29.93 -40.03
N ALA A 116 18.42 30.65 -39.92
CA ALA A 116 18.45 32.07 -39.53
C ALA A 116 17.64 32.97 -40.47
N ASN A 117 17.60 32.62 -41.76
CA ASN A 117 16.92 33.38 -42.82
C ASN A 117 15.85 32.53 -43.50
N MET A 118 15.26 31.57 -42.77
CA MET A 118 14.13 30.81 -43.27
C MET A 118 12.97 31.77 -43.57
N PHE A 119 12.27 31.51 -44.67
CA PHE A 119 11.18 32.35 -45.18
C PHE A 119 10.11 32.63 -44.10
N TYR A 120 9.77 33.91 -43.92
CA TYR A 120 8.87 34.39 -42.87
C TYR A 120 8.02 35.56 -43.38
N HIS A 121 6.70 35.40 -43.35
CA HIS A 121 5.76 36.46 -43.70
C HIS A 121 4.78 36.81 -42.59
N PHE A 122 4.16 35.82 -41.96
CA PHE A 122 3.11 36.06 -40.97
C PHE A 122 3.62 35.93 -39.54
N GLY A 123 4.41 34.89 -39.30
CA GLY A 123 4.99 34.61 -38.00
C GLY A 123 4.06 34.22 -36.90
N ASP A 124 4.42 34.64 -35.68
CA ASP A 124 3.58 34.43 -34.51
C ASP A 124 2.43 35.45 -34.52
N TRP A 125 1.52 35.22 -35.46
CA TRP A 125 0.42 36.11 -35.80
C TRP A 125 -0.46 36.41 -34.57
N ALA A 126 -1.02 37.61 -34.53
CA ALA A 126 -1.85 38.10 -33.43
C ALA A 126 -1.19 38.06 -32.03
N ALA A 127 0.14 38.08 -31.94
CA ALA A 127 0.85 38.18 -30.67
C ALA A 127 0.58 39.52 -29.95
N ALA A 128 0.36 39.46 -28.64
CA ALA A 128 0.19 40.66 -27.81
C ALA A 128 1.48 41.50 -27.74
N GLN A 129 2.64 40.86 -27.87
CA GLN A 129 3.94 41.51 -28.09
C GLN A 129 4.62 40.91 -29.32
N PRO A 130 5.13 41.71 -30.26
CA PRO A 130 5.76 41.19 -31.47
C PRO A 130 6.96 40.28 -31.17
N THR A 131 6.91 39.04 -31.66
CA THR A 131 8.05 38.11 -31.63
C THR A 131 9.14 38.62 -32.56
N LYS A 132 10.27 39.08 -32.01
CA LYS A 132 11.30 39.81 -32.77
C LYS A 132 12.02 39.00 -33.85
N ASN A 133 12.01 37.67 -33.76
CA ASN A 133 12.69 36.80 -34.72
C ASN A 133 11.69 35.86 -35.39
N GLY A 134 11.24 36.28 -36.56
CA GLY A 134 10.28 35.53 -37.32
C GLY A 134 10.77 34.19 -37.87
N SER A 135 12.03 34.13 -38.29
CA SER A 135 12.66 32.92 -38.82
C SER A 135 12.61 31.76 -37.83
N LEU A 136 12.63 32.03 -36.51
CA LEU A 136 12.46 31.01 -35.47
C LEU A 136 11.10 30.31 -35.57
N VAL A 137 10.03 31.09 -35.77
CA VAL A 137 8.66 30.59 -35.86
C VAL A 137 8.48 29.71 -37.10
N SER A 138 8.96 30.17 -38.26
CA SER A 138 8.98 29.38 -39.49
C SER A 138 9.84 28.12 -39.38
N SER A 139 10.98 28.22 -38.69
CA SER A 139 11.86 27.06 -38.42
C SER A 139 11.18 26.03 -37.54
N TYR A 140 10.40 26.46 -36.54
CA TYR A 140 9.60 25.59 -35.70
C TYR A 140 8.59 24.77 -36.51
N ALA A 141 7.82 25.41 -37.40
CA ALA A 141 6.85 24.71 -38.24
C ALA A 141 7.52 23.70 -39.19
N TYR A 142 8.64 24.07 -39.81
CA TYR A 142 9.41 23.15 -40.65
C TYR A 142 9.92 21.93 -39.87
N MET A 143 10.49 22.14 -38.69
CA MET A 143 10.96 21.03 -37.84
C MET A 143 9.81 20.17 -37.33
N HIS A 144 8.66 20.77 -37.02
CA HIS A 144 7.44 20.06 -36.65
C HIS A 144 6.95 19.14 -37.78
N ASP A 145 6.95 19.61 -39.03
CA ASP A 145 6.61 18.81 -40.21
C ASP A 145 7.56 17.62 -40.39
N VAL A 146 8.88 17.85 -40.26
CA VAL A 146 9.89 16.77 -40.36
C VAL A 146 9.68 15.73 -39.27
N TYR A 147 9.45 16.15 -38.01
CA TYR A 147 9.21 15.23 -36.90
C TYR A 147 7.93 14.40 -37.10
N THR A 148 6.85 15.06 -37.52
CA THR A 148 5.58 14.41 -37.81
C THR A 148 5.73 13.39 -38.95
N PHE A 149 6.49 13.74 -39.99
CA PHE A 149 6.75 12.86 -41.13
C PHE A 149 7.62 11.65 -40.77
N ILE A 150 8.57 11.78 -39.84
CA ILE A 150 9.30 10.64 -39.27
C ILE A 150 8.32 9.66 -38.64
N ASN A 151 7.41 10.14 -37.79
CA ASN A 151 6.40 9.31 -37.15
C ASN A 151 5.48 8.62 -38.17
N MET A 152 5.04 9.35 -39.21
CA MET A 152 4.27 8.76 -40.32
C MET A 152 5.06 7.67 -41.06
N SER A 153 6.35 7.90 -41.31
CA SER A 153 7.23 6.95 -42.00
C SER A 153 7.47 5.69 -41.18
N GLU A 154 7.56 5.81 -39.86
CA GLU A 154 7.63 4.67 -38.93
C GLU A 154 6.35 3.83 -38.98
N ILE A 155 5.17 4.48 -38.98
CA ILE A 155 3.88 3.78 -39.09
C ILE A 155 3.75 3.01 -40.42
N LEU A 156 4.30 3.56 -41.51
CA LEU A 156 4.30 2.92 -42.83
C LEU A 156 5.46 1.93 -43.05
N ASN A 157 6.36 1.75 -42.08
CA ASN A 157 7.58 0.96 -42.19
C ASN A 157 8.51 1.39 -43.35
N HIS A 158 8.56 2.67 -43.69
CA HIS A 158 9.47 3.22 -44.70
C HIS A 158 10.85 3.52 -44.08
N THR A 159 11.63 2.47 -43.80
CA THR A 159 12.90 2.55 -43.04
C THR A 159 13.91 3.54 -43.62
N ASP A 160 14.01 3.63 -44.95
CA ASP A 160 14.96 4.52 -45.63
C ASP A 160 14.62 6.00 -45.37
N ASN A 161 13.34 6.35 -45.43
CA ASN A 161 12.86 7.70 -45.11
C ASN A 161 13.01 7.99 -43.63
N VAL A 162 12.72 7.03 -42.74
CA VAL A 162 12.95 7.20 -41.29
C VAL A 162 14.41 7.57 -41.02
N GLN A 163 15.37 6.85 -41.60
CA GLN A 163 16.78 7.15 -41.43
C GLN A 163 17.17 8.52 -42.01
N ARG A 164 16.74 8.82 -43.25
CA ARG A 164 17.03 10.09 -43.93
C ARG A 164 16.51 11.30 -43.15
N TYR A 165 15.24 11.29 -42.76
CA TYR A 165 14.61 12.43 -42.10
C TYR A 165 15.00 12.55 -40.61
N ARG A 166 15.32 11.45 -39.91
CA ARG A 166 15.95 11.53 -38.57
C ARG A 166 17.32 12.21 -38.62
N GLN A 167 18.15 11.89 -39.62
CA GLN A 167 19.42 12.58 -39.81
C GLN A 167 19.23 14.06 -40.12
N LEU A 168 18.27 14.40 -41.00
CA LEU A 168 17.90 15.79 -41.27
C LEU A 168 17.41 16.51 -40.02
N TYR A 169 16.52 15.90 -39.23
CA TYR A 169 16.00 16.49 -38.00
C TYR A 169 17.09 16.78 -36.98
N GLN A 170 18.06 15.87 -36.81
CA GLN A 170 19.21 16.10 -35.93
C GLN A 170 20.05 17.29 -36.39
N GLN A 171 20.33 17.39 -37.70
CA GLN A 171 21.06 18.53 -38.27
C GLN A 171 20.31 19.85 -38.04
N LEU A 172 18.99 19.85 -38.24
CA LEU A 172 18.15 21.02 -38.00
C LEU A 172 18.10 21.38 -36.51
N ALA A 173 18.06 20.40 -35.60
CA ALA A 173 18.08 20.64 -34.16
C ALA A 173 19.38 21.28 -33.68
N ASP A 174 20.52 20.78 -34.15
CA ASP A 174 21.84 21.33 -33.82
C ASP A 174 21.98 22.76 -34.37
N GLU A 175 21.52 23.01 -35.60
CA GLU A 175 21.52 24.35 -36.19
C GLU A 175 20.55 25.30 -35.49
N PHE A 176 19.33 24.85 -35.17
CA PHE A 176 18.32 25.66 -34.47
C PHE A 176 18.85 26.14 -33.13
N HIS A 177 19.44 25.23 -32.33
CA HIS A 177 20.08 25.60 -31.08
C HIS A 177 21.23 26.61 -31.32
N ARG A 178 22.14 26.32 -32.25
CA ARG A 178 23.30 27.19 -32.54
C ARG A 178 22.89 28.60 -33.01
N VAL A 179 21.84 28.70 -33.82
CA VAL A 179 21.41 29.96 -34.44
C VAL A 179 20.57 30.81 -33.50
N PHE A 180 19.66 30.19 -32.75
CA PHE A 180 18.65 30.93 -31.99
C PHE A 180 18.93 30.98 -30.49
N TYR A 181 19.80 30.14 -29.93
CA TYR A 181 20.12 30.20 -28.50
C TYR A 181 21.04 31.39 -28.17
N ASN A 182 20.68 32.11 -27.10
CA ASN A 182 21.44 33.25 -26.60
C ASN A 182 21.77 33.03 -25.12
N ALA A 183 23.04 32.71 -24.84
CA ALA A 183 23.51 32.44 -23.48
C ALA A 183 23.29 33.63 -22.52
N THR A 184 23.39 34.87 -23.02
CA THR A 184 23.20 36.09 -22.22
C THR A 184 21.75 36.29 -21.79
N ALA A 185 20.80 35.91 -22.64
CA ALA A 185 19.37 35.98 -22.33
C ALA A 185 18.86 34.72 -21.60
N THR A 186 19.72 33.74 -21.32
CA THR A 186 19.36 32.44 -20.72
C THR A 186 18.17 31.77 -21.42
N GLY A 187 18.12 31.87 -22.76
CA GLY A 187 16.98 31.43 -23.55
C GLY A 187 17.21 31.57 -25.05
N TYR A 188 16.14 31.43 -25.81
CA TYR A 188 16.14 31.59 -27.27
C TYR A 188 15.83 33.03 -27.64
N THR A 189 16.52 33.56 -28.65
CA THR A 189 16.49 34.93 -29.15
C THR A 189 16.85 35.98 -28.08
N ASP A 190 15.84 36.62 -27.52
CA ASP A 190 15.92 37.64 -26.47
C ASP A 190 15.35 37.13 -25.13
N GLY A 191 15.11 35.81 -25.02
CA GLY A 191 14.53 35.18 -23.85
C GLY A 191 13.03 35.41 -23.70
N CYS A 192 12.35 35.88 -24.76
CA CYS A 192 10.90 36.08 -24.72
C CYS A 192 10.14 34.75 -24.57
N GLN A 193 8.93 34.85 -23.99
CA GLN A 193 8.09 33.69 -23.66
C GLN A 193 7.81 32.84 -24.90
N ALA A 194 7.43 33.46 -26.02
CA ALA A 194 7.11 32.76 -27.28
C ALA A 194 8.29 31.94 -27.82
N ALA A 195 9.48 32.53 -27.90
CA ALA A 195 10.67 31.84 -28.43
C ALA A 195 11.10 30.65 -27.56
N ASN A 196 11.06 30.82 -26.23
CA ASN A 196 11.37 29.73 -25.30
C ASN A 196 10.32 28.61 -25.38
N THR A 197 9.03 28.94 -25.49
CA THR A 197 7.96 27.95 -25.64
C THR A 197 8.15 27.11 -26.91
N LEU A 198 8.35 27.76 -28.06
CA LEU A 198 8.53 27.06 -29.34
C LEU A 198 9.77 26.15 -29.33
N ALA A 199 10.88 26.62 -28.76
CA ALA A 199 12.09 25.81 -28.64
C ALA A 199 11.89 24.60 -27.70
N LEU A 200 11.26 24.79 -26.55
CA LEU A 200 11.00 23.72 -25.55
C LEU A 200 9.95 22.70 -26.02
N ALA A 201 9.06 23.10 -26.93
CA ALA A 201 8.04 22.25 -27.52
C ALA A 201 8.64 21.21 -28.49
N LEU A 202 9.72 21.55 -29.19
CA LEU A 202 10.43 20.63 -30.10
C LEU A 202 11.23 19.58 -29.31
N SER A 203 11.20 18.34 -29.81
CA SER A 203 11.90 17.21 -29.19
C SER A 203 13.40 17.30 -29.45
N ASN A 204 14.23 17.14 -28.40
CA ASN A 204 15.70 17.11 -28.48
C ASN A 204 16.39 18.35 -29.10
N VAL A 205 15.69 19.48 -29.23
CA VAL A 205 16.29 20.74 -29.73
C VAL A 205 16.99 21.54 -28.63
N VAL A 206 16.41 21.56 -27.43
CA VAL A 206 17.06 22.17 -26.25
C VAL A 206 17.94 21.11 -25.60
N PRO A 207 19.28 21.29 -25.51
CA PRO A 207 20.16 20.32 -24.88
C PRO A 207 19.74 20.00 -23.44
N VAL A 208 19.80 18.72 -23.06
CA VAL A 208 19.37 18.22 -21.75
C VAL A 208 20.03 18.98 -20.59
N SER A 209 21.28 19.39 -20.74
CA SER A 209 22.04 20.14 -19.73
C SER A 209 21.48 21.54 -19.41
N ILE A 210 20.80 22.19 -20.36
CA ILE A 210 20.26 23.55 -20.19
C ILE A 210 18.74 23.61 -20.26
N ARG A 211 18.06 22.50 -20.61
CA ARG A 211 16.60 22.45 -20.75
C ARG A 211 15.90 22.94 -19.47
N ALA A 212 16.35 22.49 -18.31
CA ALA A 212 15.80 22.93 -17.02
C ALA A 212 16.01 24.44 -16.78
N THR A 213 17.14 25.00 -17.19
CA THR A 213 17.43 26.44 -17.08
C THR A 213 16.48 27.26 -17.94
N VAL A 214 16.29 26.88 -19.21
CA VAL A 214 15.40 27.59 -20.14
C VAL A 214 13.93 27.47 -19.70
N LEU A 215 13.52 26.29 -19.24
CA LEU A 215 12.18 26.06 -18.68
C LEU A 215 11.95 26.92 -17.43
N ASN A 216 12.90 26.95 -16.49
CA ASN A 216 12.80 27.80 -15.30
C ASN A 216 12.74 29.29 -15.67
N ALA A 217 13.47 29.74 -16.68
CA ALA A 217 13.41 31.12 -17.16
C ALA A 217 12.01 31.45 -17.71
N LEU A 218 11.41 30.54 -18.50
CA LEU A 218 10.04 30.68 -19.02
C LEU A 218 9.01 30.72 -17.89
N VAL A 219 9.03 29.75 -16.97
CA VAL A 219 8.11 29.66 -15.82
C VAL A 219 8.23 30.89 -14.93
N THR A 220 9.47 31.34 -14.64
CA THR A 220 9.71 32.56 -13.85
C THR A 220 9.13 33.79 -14.55
N SER A 221 9.34 33.94 -15.86
CA SER A 221 8.76 35.03 -16.64
C SER A 221 7.23 35.00 -16.56
N LEU A 222 6.59 33.85 -16.83
CA LEU A 222 5.14 33.70 -16.80
C LEU A 222 4.54 34.00 -15.42
N ASN A 223 5.20 33.54 -14.35
CA ASN A 223 4.73 33.78 -12.99
C ASN A 223 4.91 35.24 -12.56
N THR A 224 5.96 35.92 -13.06
CA THR A 224 6.21 37.34 -12.78
C THR A 224 5.23 38.24 -13.53
N THR A 225 4.94 37.94 -14.80
CA THR A 225 4.03 38.74 -15.61
C THR A 225 2.56 38.41 -15.37
N GLY A 226 2.25 37.18 -14.94
CA GLY A 226 0.87 36.67 -14.84
C GLY A 226 0.18 36.45 -16.19
N HIS A 227 0.91 36.62 -17.30
CA HIS A 227 0.39 36.64 -18.66
C HIS A 227 1.36 36.02 -19.67
N PHE A 228 0.79 35.45 -20.74
CA PHE A 228 1.52 35.04 -21.93
C PHE A 228 1.29 36.01 -23.09
N TYR A 229 2.37 36.55 -23.66
CA TYR A 229 2.27 37.60 -24.69
C TYR A 229 2.42 37.11 -26.15
N GLY A 230 2.56 35.80 -26.37
CA GLY A 230 2.73 35.23 -27.71
C GLY A 230 1.46 35.23 -28.57
N GLY A 231 1.60 34.83 -29.82
CA GLY A 231 0.54 34.72 -30.82
C GLY A 231 -0.01 33.31 -30.96
N ILE A 232 -0.72 33.08 -32.07
CA ILE A 232 -1.47 31.83 -32.33
C ILE A 232 -0.55 30.61 -32.52
N VAL A 233 0.69 30.80 -32.98
CA VAL A 233 1.63 29.70 -33.21
C VAL A 233 2.30 29.29 -31.89
N SER A 234 2.66 30.26 -31.04
CA SER A 234 3.38 29.97 -29.78
C SER A 234 2.45 29.62 -28.61
N VAL A 235 1.18 30.03 -28.63
CA VAL A 235 0.20 29.66 -27.60
C VAL A 235 -0.24 28.19 -27.72
N ALA A 236 -0.32 27.66 -28.94
CA ALA A 236 -0.77 26.29 -29.19
C ALA A 236 0.05 25.22 -28.42
N PRO A 237 1.39 25.26 -28.41
CA PRO A 237 2.19 24.33 -27.60
C PRO A 237 2.37 24.76 -26.14
N LEU A 238 1.99 25.98 -25.72
CA LEU A 238 2.27 26.51 -24.38
C LEU A 238 1.63 25.66 -23.27
N TYR A 239 0.31 25.51 -23.30
CA TYR A 239 -0.43 24.80 -22.25
C TYR A 239 -0.07 23.31 -22.19
N PRO A 240 0.01 22.58 -23.32
CA PRO A 240 0.57 21.22 -23.37
C PRO A 240 1.97 21.13 -22.75
N LEU A 241 2.87 22.07 -23.07
CA LEU A 241 4.23 22.11 -22.54
C LEU A 241 4.23 22.28 -21.01
N LEU A 242 3.54 23.30 -20.50
CA LEU A 242 3.48 23.56 -19.06
C LEU A 242 2.91 22.37 -18.30
N SER A 243 1.81 21.78 -18.78
CA SER A 243 1.26 20.59 -18.18
C SER A 243 2.26 19.43 -18.21
N ARG A 244 2.90 19.13 -19.35
CA ARG A 244 3.88 18.03 -19.52
C ARG A 244 5.07 18.16 -18.58
N GLU A 245 5.52 19.38 -18.32
CA GLU A 245 6.66 19.67 -17.43
C GLU A 245 6.23 19.83 -15.95
N GLY A 246 4.97 19.53 -15.60
CA GLY A 246 4.48 19.52 -14.21
C GLY A 246 3.92 20.85 -13.69
N TYR A 247 3.81 21.89 -14.53
CA TYR A 247 3.31 23.22 -14.18
C TYR A 247 1.84 23.44 -14.60
N HIS A 248 0.96 22.48 -14.35
CA HIS A 248 -0.45 22.56 -14.77
C HIS A 248 -1.25 23.63 -14.01
N ASP A 249 -0.98 23.89 -12.72
CA ASP A 249 -1.61 24.98 -11.97
C ASP A 249 -1.29 26.35 -12.58
N LEU A 250 -0.05 26.54 -13.05
CA LEU A 250 0.36 27.77 -13.74
C LEU A 250 -0.39 27.91 -15.07
N ALA A 251 -0.53 26.81 -15.83
CA ALA A 251 -1.29 26.77 -17.06
C ALA A 251 -2.76 27.18 -16.82
N LEU A 252 -3.40 26.63 -15.79
CA LEU A 252 -4.76 27.01 -15.36
C LEU A 252 -4.85 28.47 -14.95
N LYS A 253 -3.92 28.98 -14.13
CA LYS A 253 -3.88 30.39 -13.70
C LYS A 253 -3.76 31.35 -14.89
N LEU A 254 -2.91 31.02 -15.87
CA LEU A 254 -2.75 31.81 -17.08
C LEU A 254 -4.02 31.80 -17.95
N ALA A 255 -4.68 30.64 -18.09
CA ALA A 255 -5.92 30.51 -18.84
C ALA A 255 -7.08 31.28 -18.17
N LEU A 256 -7.20 31.21 -16.85
CA LEU A 256 -8.30 31.79 -16.06
C LEU A 256 -8.11 33.27 -15.69
N SER A 257 -6.92 33.83 -15.92
CA SER A 257 -6.67 35.26 -15.68
C SER A 257 -7.73 36.11 -16.36
N THR A 258 -8.28 37.10 -15.65
CA THR A 258 -9.31 38.00 -16.20
C THR A 258 -8.71 39.28 -16.77
N SER A 259 -7.38 39.42 -16.78
CA SER A 259 -6.65 40.58 -17.28
C SER A 259 -5.96 40.29 -18.62
N TYR A 260 -5.76 41.34 -19.42
CA TYR A 260 -5.19 41.24 -20.76
C TYR A 260 -3.66 40.98 -20.72
N PRO A 261 -3.11 40.07 -21.57
CA PRO A 261 -3.78 39.09 -22.44
C PRO A 261 -4.03 37.73 -21.75
N SER A 262 -5.18 37.12 -22.00
CA SER A 262 -5.54 35.76 -21.54
C SER A 262 -6.87 35.30 -22.15
N TYR A 263 -7.17 34.00 -22.06
CA TYR A 263 -8.48 33.46 -22.45
C TYR A 263 -9.59 33.94 -21.49
N GLY A 264 -9.35 33.95 -20.18
CA GLY A 264 -10.30 34.44 -19.18
C GLY A 264 -10.65 35.92 -19.38
N TYR A 265 -9.72 36.76 -19.85
CA TYR A 265 -10.02 38.13 -20.28
C TYR A 265 -11.03 38.17 -21.42
N MET A 266 -10.93 37.30 -22.43
CA MET A 266 -11.92 37.25 -23.53
C MET A 266 -13.33 36.99 -22.99
N PHE A 267 -13.48 36.13 -21.97
CA PHE A 267 -14.78 35.78 -21.40
C PHE A 267 -15.33 36.76 -20.35
N HIS A 268 -14.47 37.49 -19.63
CA HIS A 268 -14.86 38.26 -18.43
C HIS A 268 -14.52 39.76 -18.47
N ASN A 269 -14.09 40.31 -19.59
CA ASN A 269 -13.80 41.75 -19.69
C ASN A 269 -15.08 42.62 -19.62
N GLU A 270 -14.92 43.87 -19.20
CA GLU A 270 -16.04 44.81 -19.01
C GLU A 270 -16.64 45.37 -20.32
N ILE A 271 -16.04 45.08 -21.48
CA ILE A 271 -16.45 45.64 -22.78
C ILE A 271 -17.45 44.71 -23.47
N GLN A 272 -17.06 43.46 -23.72
CA GLN A 272 -17.89 42.45 -24.35
C GLN A 272 -17.35 41.05 -24.02
N ASN A 273 -18.22 40.19 -23.50
CA ASN A 273 -17.87 38.79 -23.25
C ASN A 273 -17.85 38.01 -24.56
N ALA A 274 -16.77 37.26 -24.77
CA ALA A 274 -16.63 36.32 -25.86
C ALA A 274 -17.65 35.18 -25.77
N THR A 275 -18.34 34.89 -26.88
CA THR A 275 -19.13 33.65 -27.04
C THR A 275 -18.34 32.56 -27.80
N THR A 276 -17.17 32.91 -28.31
CA THR A 276 -16.23 32.12 -29.10
C THR A 276 -14.88 32.86 -29.06
N THR A 277 -13.77 32.22 -29.46
CA THR A 277 -12.48 32.91 -29.51
C THR A 277 -12.47 34.03 -30.56
N TRP A 278 -11.59 35.00 -30.35
CA TRP A 278 -11.43 36.16 -31.21
C TRP A 278 -10.17 36.07 -32.07
N GLU A 279 -10.05 36.96 -33.05
CA GLU A 279 -8.88 37.04 -33.91
C GLU A 279 -7.66 37.68 -33.21
N GLN A 280 -7.88 38.50 -32.18
CA GLN A 280 -6.79 39.08 -31.39
C GLN A 280 -7.08 38.93 -29.90
N TRP A 281 -6.04 39.04 -29.08
CA TRP A 281 -6.18 39.03 -27.62
C TRP A 281 -7.05 40.17 -27.05
N ASN A 282 -7.33 41.25 -27.82
CA ASN A 282 -8.07 42.44 -27.37
C ASN A 282 -9.39 42.68 -28.11
N THR A 283 -10.25 43.52 -27.51
CA THR A 283 -11.58 43.94 -28.01
C THR A 283 -11.61 45.32 -28.66
N LEU A 284 -10.54 46.13 -28.58
CA LEU A 284 -10.70 47.59 -28.66
C LEU A 284 -11.10 48.10 -30.06
N PRO A 285 -12.01 49.10 -30.15
CA PRO A 285 -12.64 49.52 -31.41
C PRO A 285 -11.80 50.48 -32.26
N THR A 286 -10.53 50.71 -31.94
CA THR A 286 -9.71 51.69 -32.69
C THR A 286 -9.30 51.19 -34.08
N GLN A 287 -9.50 49.91 -34.39
CA GLN A 287 -9.48 49.40 -35.76
C GLN A 287 -10.65 48.43 -35.93
N ALA A 288 -11.66 48.83 -36.69
CA ALA A 288 -12.83 48.03 -37.06
C ALA A 288 -12.49 46.84 -38.02
N GLN A 289 -11.38 46.13 -37.75
CA GLN A 289 -10.77 45.14 -38.64
C GLN A 289 -10.52 43.76 -38.00
N SER A 290 -10.75 43.56 -36.70
CA SER A 290 -10.52 42.25 -36.04
C SER A 290 -11.84 41.51 -35.81
N SER A 291 -11.92 40.23 -36.16
CA SER A 291 -13.08 39.36 -35.96
C SER A 291 -13.24 38.96 -34.48
N LEU A 292 -14.45 39.10 -33.95
CA LEU A 292 -14.84 38.58 -32.63
C LEU A 292 -15.47 37.17 -32.72
N ASN A 293 -15.34 36.52 -33.87
CA ASN A 293 -15.75 35.15 -34.12
C ASN A 293 -14.71 34.49 -35.03
N HIS A 294 -13.64 33.95 -34.44
CA HIS A 294 -12.49 33.42 -35.16
C HIS A 294 -11.88 32.24 -34.41
N HIS A 295 -11.68 31.12 -35.08
CA HIS A 295 -11.36 29.82 -34.47
C HIS A 295 -9.87 29.53 -34.31
N MET A 296 -8.97 30.52 -34.40
CA MET A 296 -7.52 30.26 -34.47
C MET A 296 -6.82 30.13 -33.11
N PHE A 297 -7.43 30.65 -32.04
CA PHE A 297 -6.96 30.47 -30.64
C PHE A 297 -7.57 29.22 -29.97
N ASN A 298 -8.26 28.38 -30.73
CA ASN A 298 -9.00 27.20 -30.26
C ASN A 298 -8.14 26.05 -29.71
N SER A 299 -6.81 26.13 -29.82
CA SER A 299 -5.89 25.11 -29.31
C SER A 299 -6.07 24.83 -27.80
N ILE A 300 -6.65 25.76 -27.04
CA ILE A 300 -6.94 25.56 -25.61
C ILE A 300 -7.97 24.45 -25.34
N GLY A 301 -8.95 24.25 -26.22
CA GLY A 301 -9.95 23.20 -26.01
C GLY A 301 -9.34 21.80 -26.16
N ALA A 302 -8.39 21.63 -27.08
CA ALA A 302 -7.61 20.39 -27.18
C ALA A 302 -6.81 20.10 -25.91
N TRP A 303 -6.27 21.14 -25.26
CA TRP A 303 -5.59 21.01 -23.97
C TRP A 303 -6.55 20.55 -22.85
N PHE A 304 -7.81 21.02 -22.84
CA PHE A 304 -8.81 20.52 -21.90
C PHE A 304 -9.02 19.01 -22.03
N TYR A 305 -9.19 18.49 -23.25
CA TYR A 305 -9.36 17.06 -23.45
C TYR A 305 -8.09 16.27 -23.14
N ARG A 306 -6.95 16.63 -23.73
CA ARG A 306 -5.70 15.84 -23.63
C ARG A 306 -5.06 15.88 -22.25
N TYR A 307 -5.11 17.02 -21.56
CA TYR A 307 -4.33 17.24 -20.34
C TYR A 307 -5.19 17.44 -19.09
N LEU A 308 -6.24 18.28 -19.12
CA LEU A 308 -7.07 18.48 -17.93
C LEU A 308 -7.91 17.24 -17.62
N VAL A 309 -8.69 16.79 -18.59
CA VAL A 309 -9.49 15.55 -18.49
C VAL A 309 -8.61 14.33 -18.72
N GLY A 310 -7.55 14.47 -19.53
CA GLY A 310 -6.53 13.44 -19.68
C GLY A 310 -6.82 12.39 -20.76
N ILE A 311 -7.66 12.67 -21.76
CA ILE A 311 -7.97 11.76 -22.87
C ILE A 311 -6.90 11.91 -23.96
N GLU A 312 -5.91 11.04 -23.93
CA GLU A 312 -4.89 10.95 -24.99
C GLU A 312 -5.25 9.79 -25.94
N LEU A 313 -5.49 10.13 -27.21
CA LEU A 313 -5.82 9.17 -28.26
C LEU A 313 -4.53 8.72 -28.96
N ASN A 314 -4.22 7.42 -28.95
CA ASN A 314 -3.12 6.88 -29.76
C ASN A 314 -3.69 6.06 -30.93
N ALA A 315 -4.17 6.76 -31.97
CA ALA A 315 -4.76 6.12 -33.16
C ALA A 315 -5.91 5.15 -32.82
N LEU A 316 -6.61 5.40 -31.71
CA LEU A 316 -7.59 4.49 -31.10
C LEU A 316 -7.10 3.05 -30.87
N LYS A 317 -5.79 2.78 -30.91
CA LYS A 317 -5.17 1.50 -30.53
C LYS A 317 -5.11 1.37 -29.02
N THR A 318 -4.68 2.44 -28.37
CA THR A 318 -4.73 2.63 -26.93
C THR A 318 -5.33 4.00 -26.65
N ILE A 319 -6.19 4.08 -25.63
CA ILE A 319 -6.70 5.34 -25.10
C ILE A 319 -6.10 5.45 -23.71
N THR A 320 -5.26 6.44 -23.49
CA THR A 320 -4.70 6.72 -22.17
C THR A 320 -5.60 7.73 -21.50
N VAL A 321 -6.04 7.42 -20.27
CA VAL A 321 -6.81 8.33 -19.42
C VAL A 321 -5.91 8.76 -18.25
N HIS A 322 -5.54 10.03 -18.21
CA HIS A 322 -4.66 10.58 -17.18
C HIS A 322 -5.05 12.02 -16.81
N PRO A 323 -6.12 12.23 -16.04
CA PRO A 323 -6.59 13.56 -15.65
C PRO A 323 -5.52 14.30 -14.83
N ARG A 324 -5.31 15.59 -15.10
CA ARG A 324 -4.38 16.43 -14.33
C ARG A 324 -5.16 17.45 -13.50
N MET A 325 -5.46 17.05 -12.27
CA MET A 325 -6.08 17.93 -11.27
C MET A 325 -5.10 18.98 -10.77
N SER A 326 -5.61 20.14 -10.36
CA SER A 326 -4.82 21.21 -9.75
C SER A 326 -4.36 20.82 -8.34
N TYR A 327 -3.16 21.25 -7.92
CA TYR A 327 -2.77 21.17 -6.50
C TYR A 327 -3.48 22.23 -5.64
N ASP A 328 -4.03 23.25 -6.28
CA ASP A 328 -4.84 24.32 -5.71
C ASP A 328 -6.34 24.02 -5.96
N PHE A 329 -7.05 23.55 -4.92
CA PHE A 329 -8.45 23.10 -5.04
C PHE A 329 -9.43 24.23 -5.34
N ASP A 330 -9.08 25.48 -5.04
CA ASP A 330 -9.87 26.66 -5.42
C ASP A 330 -9.77 26.95 -6.93
N LEU A 331 -8.76 26.41 -7.61
CA LEU A 331 -8.50 26.64 -9.03
C LEU A 331 -9.18 25.62 -9.95
N LEU A 332 -9.15 24.33 -9.58
CA LEU A 332 -9.82 23.25 -10.32
C LEU A 332 -10.12 22.08 -9.37
N ASN A 333 -11.39 21.83 -9.08
CA ASN A 333 -11.85 20.78 -8.18
C ASN A 333 -12.55 19.61 -8.89
N HIS A 334 -12.92 19.77 -10.16
CA HIS A 334 -13.69 18.80 -10.92
C HIS A 334 -13.43 18.93 -12.43
N THR A 335 -13.33 17.79 -13.13
CA THR A 335 -13.31 17.71 -14.60
C THR A 335 -14.18 16.53 -15.05
N GLU A 336 -15.06 16.77 -16.02
CA GLU A 336 -15.87 15.74 -16.69
C GLU A 336 -15.76 15.97 -18.20
N ALA A 337 -15.63 14.89 -18.97
CA ALA A 337 -15.81 14.93 -20.41
C ALA A 337 -16.35 13.62 -20.97
N GLU A 338 -17.09 13.76 -22.06
CA GLU A 338 -17.57 12.69 -22.90
C GLU A 338 -17.04 12.93 -24.31
N LEU A 339 -16.41 11.91 -24.90
CA LEU A 339 -15.88 11.97 -26.26
C LEU A 339 -16.44 10.82 -27.08
N MET A 340 -17.18 11.15 -28.14
CA MET A 340 -17.66 10.16 -29.10
C MET A 340 -16.56 9.86 -30.12
N THR A 341 -16.01 8.66 -30.08
CA THR A 341 -15.05 8.20 -31.10
C THR A 341 -15.73 7.25 -32.09
N ILE A 342 -15.07 6.96 -33.22
CA ILE A 342 -15.56 5.95 -34.18
C ILE A 342 -15.67 4.53 -33.59
N LYS A 343 -15.01 4.26 -32.45
CA LYS A 343 -15.08 2.98 -31.74
C LYS A 343 -16.10 2.96 -30.60
N GLY A 344 -16.77 4.08 -30.34
CA GLY A 344 -17.73 4.26 -29.25
C GLY A 344 -17.41 5.46 -28.36
N THR A 345 -18.26 5.67 -27.37
CA THR A 345 -18.15 6.77 -26.41
C THR A 345 -17.10 6.47 -25.34
N ILE A 346 -16.16 7.39 -25.16
CA ILE A 346 -15.25 7.43 -24.02
C ILE A 346 -15.87 8.38 -23.01
N ARG A 347 -16.12 7.90 -21.78
CA ARG A 347 -16.55 8.73 -20.66
C ARG A 347 -15.54 8.60 -19.54
N ILE A 348 -15.09 9.73 -19.02
CA ILE A 348 -14.30 9.77 -17.79
C ILE A 348 -15.23 10.20 -16.68
N ASN A 349 -15.48 9.28 -15.74
CA ASN A 349 -16.13 9.56 -14.46
C ASN A 349 -15.26 8.89 -13.39
N PHE A 350 -14.30 9.63 -12.86
CA PHE A 350 -13.57 9.23 -11.66
C PHE A 350 -13.49 10.45 -10.77
N THR A 351 -14.38 10.53 -9.78
CA THR A 351 -14.41 11.67 -8.87
C THR A 351 -14.20 11.20 -7.44
N VAL A 352 -13.48 12.03 -6.68
CA VAL A 352 -13.45 11.96 -5.21
C VAL A 352 -14.89 11.96 -4.67
N ASP A 353 -15.81 12.63 -5.38
CA ASP A 353 -17.24 12.66 -5.07
C ASP A 353 -17.93 11.30 -5.21
N GLU A 354 -17.58 10.48 -6.21
CA GLU A 354 -18.07 9.10 -6.32
C GLU A 354 -17.55 8.22 -5.18
N ILE A 355 -16.25 8.27 -4.88
CA ILE A 355 -15.66 7.55 -3.74
C ILE A 355 -16.35 8.03 -2.46
N ARG A 356 -16.48 9.34 -2.25
CA ARG A 356 -17.16 9.94 -1.09
C ARG A 356 -18.63 9.55 -1.02
N SER A 357 -19.33 9.46 -2.14
CA SER A 357 -20.70 8.97 -2.22
C SER A 357 -20.79 7.50 -1.77
N LEU A 358 -19.88 6.65 -2.27
CA LEU A 358 -19.77 5.24 -1.88
C LEU A 358 -19.37 5.04 -0.41
N MET A 359 -18.54 5.92 0.15
CA MET A 359 -18.21 5.89 1.59
C MET A 359 -19.46 6.03 2.47
N SER A 360 -20.51 6.68 1.97
CA SER A 360 -21.80 6.78 2.68
C SER A 360 -22.62 5.49 2.60
N LYS A 361 -22.37 4.65 1.58
CA LYS A 361 -23.02 3.36 1.32
C LYS A 361 -22.35 2.22 2.08
N ARG A 362 -22.41 2.29 3.41
CA ARG A 362 -21.72 1.39 4.36
C ARG A 362 -21.91 -0.11 4.11
N LYS A 363 -23.04 -0.54 3.54
CA LYS A 363 -23.31 -1.95 3.23
C LYS A 363 -22.49 -2.49 2.04
N ASN A 364 -22.01 -1.60 1.17
CA ASN A 364 -21.20 -1.94 -0.01
C ASN A 364 -19.70 -1.66 0.19
N ILE A 365 -19.28 -1.43 1.44
CA ILE A 365 -17.86 -1.30 1.81
C ILE A 365 -17.33 -2.67 2.23
N ARG A 366 -16.10 -3.00 1.86
CA ARG A 366 -15.33 -4.14 2.41
C ARG A 366 -14.00 -3.63 2.92
N ASN A 367 -13.74 -3.78 4.22
CA ASN A 367 -12.43 -3.51 4.80
C ASN A 367 -11.70 -4.84 4.97
N MET A 368 -10.56 -5.03 4.31
CA MET A 368 -9.85 -6.31 4.34
C MET A 368 -8.34 -6.16 4.43
N SER A 369 -7.67 -7.22 4.91
CA SER A 369 -6.20 -7.33 4.86
C SER A 369 -5.80 -8.63 4.18
N VAL A 370 -4.66 -8.60 3.49
CA VAL A 370 -4.09 -9.83 2.91
C VAL A 370 -3.17 -10.47 3.94
N ILE A 371 -3.31 -11.77 4.20
CA ILE A 371 -2.47 -12.55 5.11
C ILE A 371 -1.69 -13.55 4.27
N ALA A 372 -0.36 -13.53 4.36
CA ALA A 372 0.49 -14.45 3.61
C ALA A 372 1.82 -14.63 4.33
N SER A 373 2.44 -15.81 4.20
CA SER A 373 3.84 -15.99 4.59
C SER A 373 4.77 -15.37 3.54
N VAL A 374 6.04 -15.20 3.90
CA VAL A 374 7.10 -14.76 2.97
C VAL A 374 7.06 -15.62 1.72
N SER A 375 7.20 -14.99 0.56
CA SER A 375 7.21 -15.64 -0.76
C SER A 375 5.90 -16.28 -1.23
N HIS A 376 4.78 -16.25 -0.50
CA HIS A 376 3.50 -16.81 -0.98
C HIS A 376 2.86 -16.03 -2.15
N GLY A 377 3.49 -14.96 -2.63
CA GLY A 377 3.03 -14.16 -3.78
C GLY A 377 2.05 -13.04 -3.42
N LYS A 378 2.20 -12.48 -2.21
CA LYS A 378 1.37 -11.41 -1.67
C LYS A 378 1.45 -10.11 -2.48
N SER A 379 2.65 -9.57 -2.67
CA SER A 379 2.83 -8.30 -3.41
C SER A 379 2.34 -8.44 -4.86
N THR A 380 2.59 -9.59 -5.49
CA THR A 380 2.09 -9.88 -6.85
C THR A 380 0.55 -9.93 -6.89
N LEU A 381 -0.10 -10.43 -5.84
CA LEU A 381 -1.55 -10.42 -5.70
C LEU A 381 -2.10 -9.01 -5.54
N THR A 382 -1.49 -8.20 -4.67
CA THR A 382 -1.95 -6.83 -4.40
C THR A 382 -1.77 -5.94 -5.64
N ASP A 383 -0.62 -6.03 -6.30
CA ASP A 383 -0.35 -5.28 -7.55
C ASP A 383 -1.34 -5.66 -8.66
N LEU A 384 -1.71 -6.94 -8.76
CA LEU A 384 -2.73 -7.40 -9.70
C LEU A 384 -4.11 -6.78 -9.40
N LEU A 385 -4.52 -6.71 -8.14
CA LEU A 385 -5.80 -6.10 -7.75
C LEU A 385 -5.83 -4.59 -8.05
N VAL A 386 -4.73 -3.90 -7.80
CA VAL A 386 -4.60 -2.46 -8.09
C VAL A 386 -4.61 -2.20 -9.61
N CYS A 387 -3.98 -3.06 -10.40
CA CYS A 387 -4.02 -3.02 -11.86
C CYS A 387 -5.45 -3.24 -12.38
N ASN A 388 -6.19 -4.22 -11.85
CA ASN A 388 -7.56 -4.50 -12.29
C ASN A 388 -8.54 -3.39 -11.89
N ALA A 389 -8.32 -2.70 -10.77
CA ALA A 389 -9.13 -1.55 -10.37
C ALA A 389 -8.87 -0.28 -11.21
N GLY A 390 -7.98 -0.34 -12.20
CA GLY A 390 -7.68 0.78 -13.10
C GLY A 390 -6.84 1.90 -12.46
N ILE A 391 -6.27 1.68 -11.27
CA ILE A 391 -5.41 2.64 -10.58
C ILE A 391 -4.02 2.71 -11.24
N ILE A 392 -3.55 1.59 -11.83
CA ILE A 392 -2.22 1.48 -12.46
C ILE A 392 -2.32 0.84 -13.84
N LEU A 393 -1.50 1.34 -14.76
CA LEU A 393 -1.33 0.76 -16.10
C LEU A 393 -0.67 -0.63 -16.02
N PRO A 394 -1.20 -1.65 -16.74
CA PRO A 394 -0.68 -3.03 -16.71
C PRO A 394 0.81 -3.16 -17.02
N GLN A 395 1.37 -2.27 -17.84
CA GLN A 395 2.78 -2.28 -18.25
C GLN A 395 3.73 -1.89 -17.11
N LYS A 396 3.29 -1.08 -16.15
CA LYS A 396 4.08 -0.72 -14.95
C LYS A 396 3.99 -1.77 -13.85
N ALA A 397 2.97 -2.64 -13.87
CA ALA A 397 2.76 -3.66 -12.84
C ALA A 397 3.78 -4.81 -12.91
N ASP A 398 4.30 -5.15 -14.10
CA ASP A 398 5.35 -6.16 -14.27
C ASP A 398 6.78 -5.58 -13.95
N GLU A 399 6.97 -4.25 -13.98
CA GLU A 399 8.27 -3.57 -13.76
C GLU A 399 8.43 -2.90 -12.39
N MET A 400 7.36 -2.40 -11.77
CA MET A 400 7.36 -1.72 -10.48
C MET A 400 6.30 -2.34 -9.55
N ARG A 401 6.75 -2.99 -8.47
CA ARG A 401 5.87 -3.45 -7.38
C ARG A 401 5.29 -2.24 -6.67
N PHE A 402 4.03 -1.90 -6.93
CA PHE A 402 3.41 -0.65 -6.46
C PHE A 402 3.32 -0.56 -4.95
N THR A 403 3.05 -1.70 -4.32
CA THR A 403 2.92 -1.84 -2.85
C THR A 403 4.27 -1.80 -2.12
N ASN A 404 5.39 -2.08 -2.80
CA ASN A 404 6.73 -1.97 -2.22
C ASN A 404 7.31 -0.59 -2.53
N THR A 405 7.13 0.32 -1.58
CA THR A 405 7.35 1.76 -1.79
C THR A 405 8.76 2.19 -1.48
N ARG A 406 9.41 1.47 -0.57
CA ARG A 406 10.76 1.77 -0.13
C ARG A 406 11.78 1.01 -0.97
N LYS A 407 12.98 1.57 -1.10
CA LYS A 407 14.07 0.96 -1.88
C LYS A 407 14.50 -0.39 -1.31
N ASP A 408 14.54 -0.51 0.02
CA ASP A 408 14.84 -1.76 0.72
C ASP A 408 13.75 -2.83 0.51
N GLU A 409 12.46 -2.45 0.51
CA GLU A 409 11.35 -3.37 0.15
C GLU A 409 11.46 -3.90 -1.29
N GLN A 410 11.97 -3.09 -2.22
CA GLN A 410 12.19 -3.49 -3.60
C GLN A 410 13.42 -4.40 -3.73
N GLU A 411 14.53 -4.05 -3.08
CA GLU A 411 15.78 -4.83 -3.08
C GLU A 411 15.62 -6.20 -2.41
N GLN A 412 14.98 -6.24 -1.24
CA GLN A 412 14.76 -7.48 -0.47
C GLN A 412 13.52 -8.26 -0.92
N ALA A 413 12.70 -7.69 -1.81
CA ALA A 413 11.50 -8.31 -2.34
C ALA A 413 10.45 -8.71 -1.27
N ILE A 414 10.44 -8.04 -0.11
CA ILE A 414 9.50 -8.25 1.01
C ILE A 414 8.71 -6.96 1.33
N THR A 415 7.49 -7.10 1.85
CA THR A 415 6.70 -5.97 2.38
C THR A 415 7.14 -5.69 3.82
N ILE A 416 7.55 -4.45 4.12
CA ILE A 416 8.03 -4.02 5.44
C ILE A 416 7.00 -3.15 6.15
N LYS A 417 6.38 -2.17 5.47
CA LYS A 417 5.35 -1.28 6.06
C LYS A 417 3.98 -1.51 5.43
N SER A 418 2.94 -1.51 6.27
CA SER A 418 1.57 -1.67 5.78
C SER A 418 1.07 -0.44 5.03
N ILE A 419 0.41 -0.63 3.89
CA ILE A 419 -0.15 0.43 3.04
C ILE A 419 -1.62 0.14 2.76
N ALA A 420 -2.43 1.19 2.87
CA ALA A 420 -3.86 1.12 2.57
C ALA A 420 -4.14 1.64 1.16
N THR A 421 -5.02 0.94 0.45
CA THR A 421 -5.49 1.35 -0.87
C THR A 421 -6.99 1.07 -0.95
N SER A 422 -7.73 2.01 -1.54
CA SER A 422 -9.16 1.87 -1.76
C SER A 422 -9.42 1.53 -3.22
N LEU A 423 -10.12 0.43 -3.47
CA LEU A 423 -10.44 -0.07 -4.81
C LEU A 423 -11.93 0.13 -5.08
N TYR A 424 -12.24 0.62 -6.27
CA TYR A 424 -13.59 0.62 -6.81
C TYR A 424 -13.80 -0.66 -7.62
N TYR A 425 -14.92 -1.35 -7.37
CA TYR A 425 -15.27 -2.53 -8.13
C TYR A 425 -16.78 -2.56 -8.41
N GLU A 426 -17.15 -2.81 -9.67
CA GLU A 426 -18.53 -3.05 -10.06
C GLU A 426 -18.78 -4.55 -10.18
N LEU A 427 -19.70 -5.06 -9.35
CA LEU A 427 -20.08 -6.46 -9.38
C LEU A 427 -21.11 -6.71 -10.51
N PRO A 428 -20.93 -7.73 -11.37
CA PRO A 428 -21.90 -8.06 -12.40
C PRO A 428 -23.29 -8.34 -11.82
N ALA A 429 -24.35 -7.93 -12.53
CA ALA A 429 -25.73 -8.02 -12.04
C ALA A 429 -26.15 -9.46 -11.66
N LYS A 430 -25.62 -10.46 -12.36
CA LYS A 430 -25.86 -11.90 -12.07
C LYS A 430 -25.35 -12.33 -10.69
N ASP A 431 -24.28 -11.69 -10.19
CA ASP A 431 -23.59 -12.09 -8.97
C ASP A 431 -24.13 -11.34 -7.74
N LEU A 432 -24.91 -10.27 -7.96
CA LEU A 432 -25.58 -9.53 -6.89
C LEU A 432 -26.57 -10.38 -6.09
N GLU A 433 -27.18 -11.38 -6.72
CA GLU A 433 -28.10 -12.33 -6.05
C GLU A 433 -27.36 -13.34 -5.17
N SER A 434 -26.05 -13.54 -5.39
CA SER A 434 -25.22 -14.44 -4.58
C SER A 434 -24.86 -13.85 -3.20
N ILE A 435 -25.07 -12.54 -2.99
CA ILE A 435 -24.79 -11.86 -1.73
C ILE A 435 -25.91 -12.15 -0.72
N LYS A 436 -25.60 -12.95 0.32
CA LYS A 436 -26.57 -13.34 1.37
C LYS A 436 -26.76 -12.28 2.47
N GLN A 437 -25.87 -11.30 2.55
CA GLN A 437 -25.91 -10.24 3.58
C GLN A 437 -26.71 -9.02 3.12
N GLU A 438 -27.11 -8.17 4.07
CA GLU A 438 -27.78 -6.90 3.76
C GLU A 438 -26.92 -6.05 2.81
N ARG A 439 -27.54 -5.57 1.72
CA ARG A 439 -26.92 -4.71 0.71
C ARG A 439 -27.79 -3.48 0.43
N GLU A 440 -27.19 -2.44 -0.13
CA GLU A 440 -27.97 -1.35 -0.71
C GLU A 440 -28.70 -1.85 -1.97
N LEU A 441 -30.01 -1.61 -2.05
CA LEU A 441 -30.83 -2.02 -3.18
C LEU A 441 -30.47 -1.19 -4.42
N ASN A 442 -30.40 -1.83 -5.59
CA ASN A 442 -30.12 -1.22 -6.90
C ASN A 442 -28.71 -0.60 -7.10
N LEU A 443 -27.71 -0.99 -6.30
CA LEU A 443 -26.32 -0.56 -6.47
C LEU A 443 -25.38 -1.76 -6.71
N SER A 444 -24.67 -1.76 -7.83
CA SER A 444 -23.65 -2.75 -8.22
C SER A 444 -22.24 -2.40 -7.75
N HIS A 445 -22.01 -1.16 -7.33
CA HIS A 445 -20.70 -0.64 -6.99
C HIS A 445 -20.30 -0.95 -5.53
N PHE A 446 -19.04 -1.34 -5.35
CA PHE A 446 -18.41 -1.66 -4.07
C PHE A 446 -17.14 -0.83 -3.87
N LEU A 447 -16.91 -0.43 -2.62
CA LEU A 447 -15.66 0.19 -2.17
C LEU A 447 -14.90 -0.84 -1.33
N ILE A 448 -13.78 -1.33 -1.85
CA ILE A 448 -12.95 -2.33 -1.18
C ILE A 448 -11.69 -1.63 -0.66
N ASN A 449 -11.64 -1.39 0.64
CA ASN A 449 -10.44 -0.89 1.31
C ASN A 449 -9.59 -2.09 1.67
N PHE A 450 -8.43 -2.25 1.03
CA PHE A 450 -7.48 -3.28 1.41
C PHE A 450 -6.22 -2.67 2.03
N ILE A 451 -5.68 -3.38 3.01
CA ILE A 451 -4.41 -3.06 3.63
C ILE A 451 -3.44 -4.18 3.26
N ASP A 452 -2.40 -3.83 2.53
CA ASP A 452 -1.25 -4.72 2.38
C ASP A 452 -0.46 -4.71 3.69
N SER A 453 -0.18 -5.89 4.22
CA SER A 453 0.55 -6.04 5.49
C SER A 453 1.91 -6.73 5.26
N PRO A 454 2.83 -6.70 6.21
CA PRO A 454 4.08 -7.42 6.05
C PRO A 454 3.91 -8.93 6.03
N GLY A 455 4.72 -9.58 5.19
CA GLY A 455 4.75 -11.03 5.05
C GLY A 455 5.86 -11.70 5.86
N HIS A 456 6.70 -10.95 6.60
CA HIS A 456 7.80 -11.47 7.43
C HIS A 456 7.44 -11.38 8.93
N VAL A 457 7.85 -12.37 9.74
CA VAL A 457 7.44 -12.48 11.16
C VAL A 457 7.85 -11.27 11.99
N ASP A 458 9.06 -10.74 11.75
CA ASP A 458 9.58 -9.60 12.51
C ASP A 458 8.69 -8.35 12.46
N PHE A 459 7.83 -8.22 11.44
CA PHE A 459 6.87 -7.10 11.29
C PHE A 459 5.43 -7.52 11.62
N SER A 460 5.23 -8.57 12.40
CA SER A 460 3.91 -9.06 12.85
C SER A 460 3.03 -8.00 13.52
N LEU A 461 3.62 -6.95 14.13
CA LEU A 461 2.86 -5.87 14.74
C LEU A 461 2.23 -4.92 13.73
N GLU A 462 2.85 -4.74 12.57
CA GLU A 462 2.24 -4.06 11.44
C GLU A 462 1.02 -4.85 10.93
N VAL A 463 1.12 -6.19 10.90
CA VAL A 463 -0.01 -7.07 10.57
C VAL A 463 -1.14 -6.95 11.60
N THR A 464 -0.82 -6.95 12.89
CA THR A 464 -1.79 -6.78 13.98
C THR A 464 -2.52 -5.43 13.87
N ALA A 465 -1.79 -4.36 13.53
CA ALA A 465 -2.39 -3.03 13.32
C ALA A 465 -3.34 -3.02 12.11
N ALA A 466 -2.95 -3.65 11.00
CA ALA A 466 -3.83 -3.80 9.84
C ALA A 466 -5.11 -4.58 10.22
N LEU A 467 -4.98 -5.68 10.96
CA LEU A 467 -6.11 -6.52 11.34
C LEU A 467 -7.14 -5.78 12.22
N CYS A 468 -6.69 -4.92 13.15
CA CYS A 468 -7.59 -4.16 14.05
C CYS A 468 -8.67 -3.33 13.33
N VAL A 469 -8.37 -2.85 12.12
CA VAL A 469 -9.25 -1.97 11.34
C VAL A 469 -10.02 -2.70 10.23
N THR A 470 -9.73 -3.98 10.00
CA THR A 470 -10.36 -4.79 8.94
C THR A 470 -11.54 -5.63 9.43
N ASP A 471 -12.43 -5.99 8.52
CA ASP A 471 -13.62 -6.82 8.75
C ASP A 471 -13.44 -8.26 8.20
N GLY A 472 -12.61 -8.41 7.17
CA GLY A 472 -12.26 -9.70 6.58
C GLY A 472 -10.77 -9.83 6.26
N ALA A 473 -10.32 -11.05 6.00
CA ALA A 473 -8.93 -11.31 5.63
C ALA A 473 -8.84 -12.32 4.47
N LEU A 474 -7.99 -12.01 3.49
CA LEU A 474 -7.66 -12.89 2.37
C LEU A 474 -6.37 -13.65 2.68
N ILE A 475 -6.46 -14.93 2.96
CA ILE A 475 -5.34 -15.81 3.28
C ILE A 475 -4.75 -16.33 1.97
N VAL A 476 -3.46 -16.10 1.75
CA VAL A 476 -2.72 -16.55 0.56
C VAL A 476 -1.78 -17.69 0.96
N VAL A 477 -2.02 -18.86 0.38
CA VAL A 477 -1.25 -20.08 0.66
C VAL A 477 -0.62 -20.59 -0.63
N ASP A 478 0.67 -20.88 -0.61
CA ASP A 478 1.35 -21.52 -1.75
C ASP A 478 0.91 -22.99 -1.87
N CYS A 479 0.48 -23.39 -3.07
CA CYS A 479 0.08 -24.76 -3.40
C CYS A 479 1.12 -25.82 -3.04
N VAL A 480 2.42 -25.49 -3.15
CA VAL A 480 3.51 -26.44 -2.88
C VAL A 480 3.90 -26.41 -1.40
N SER A 481 4.03 -25.21 -0.85
CA SER A 481 4.54 -25.00 0.50
C SER A 481 3.50 -25.23 1.61
N GLY A 482 2.21 -25.13 1.28
CA GLY A 482 1.13 -25.27 2.25
C GLY A 482 1.08 -24.18 3.32
N VAL A 483 0.37 -24.44 4.41
CA VAL A 483 0.21 -23.53 5.54
C VAL A 483 1.52 -23.48 6.35
N ARG A 484 1.99 -22.28 6.68
CA ARG A 484 3.24 -22.01 7.41
C ARG A 484 2.98 -21.39 8.77
N LEU A 485 3.98 -21.40 9.66
CA LEU A 485 3.89 -20.85 11.03
C LEU A 485 3.33 -19.43 11.07
N GLN A 486 3.75 -18.57 10.13
CA GLN A 486 3.25 -17.20 10.05
C GLN A 486 1.78 -17.13 9.62
N THR A 487 1.38 -17.96 8.65
CA THR A 487 -0.01 -18.05 8.22
C THR A 487 -0.91 -18.46 9.39
N GLU A 488 -0.48 -19.47 10.16
CA GLU A 488 -1.20 -19.93 11.36
C GLU A 488 -1.26 -18.85 12.45
N THR A 489 -0.12 -18.23 12.78
CA THR A 489 -0.03 -17.21 13.83
C THR A 489 -0.92 -16.01 13.51
N VAL A 490 -0.88 -15.50 12.27
CA VAL A 490 -1.68 -14.35 11.86
C VAL A 490 -3.16 -14.73 11.71
N LEU A 491 -3.48 -15.95 11.25
CA LEU A 491 -4.86 -16.43 11.19
C LEU A 491 -5.47 -16.53 12.60
N ARG A 492 -4.73 -17.06 13.57
CA ARG A 492 -5.14 -17.09 14.98
C ARG A 492 -5.42 -15.69 15.52
N GLN A 493 -4.57 -14.72 15.21
CA GLN A 493 -4.80 -13.31 15.57
C GLN A 493 -6.06 -12.75 14.91
N ALA A 494 -6.26 -13.04 13.62
CA ALA A 494 -7.44 -12.60 12.88
C ALA A 494 -8.74 -13.16 13.47
N LEU A 495 -8.78 -14.45 13.84
CA LEU A 495 -9.91 -15.09 14.48
C LEU A 495 -10.19 -14.49 15.87
N THR A 496 -9.15 -14.23 16.66
CA THR A 496 -9.26 -13.54 17.96
C THR A 496 -9.83 -12.12 17.79
N GLY A 497 -9.45 -11.44 16.71
CA GLY A 497 -9.96 -10.14 16.29
C GLY A 497 -11.37 -10.18 15.67
N ARG A 498 -12.01 -11.34 15.60
CA ARG A 498 -13.33 -11.57 14.98
C ARG A 498 -13.38 -11.18 13.49
N ILE A 499 -12.33 -11.51 12.76
CA ILE A 499 -12.17 -11.21 11.33
C ILE A 499 -12.50 -12.45 10.52
N LYS A 500 -13.35 -12.29 9.49
CA LYS A 500 -13.79 -13.43 8.66
C LYS A 500 -12.72 -13.79 7.60
N PRO A 501 -12.22 -15.04 7.57
CA PRO A 501 -11.23 -15.44 6.57
C PRO A 501 -11.86 -15.92 5.25
N ILE A 502 -11.14 -15.71 4.15
CA ILE A 502 -11.30 -16.39 2.85
C ILE A 502 -9.93 -16.87 2.38
N LEU A 503 -9.87 -17.92 1.56
CA LEU A 503 -8.61 -18.56 1.17
C LEU A 503 -8.35 -18.43 -0.33
N PHE A 504 -7.10 -18.14 -0.67
CA PHE A 504 -6.59 -18.21 -2.04
C PHE A 504 -5.33 -19.10 -2.08
N ILE A 505 -5.43 -20.19 -2.83
CA ILE A 505 -4.31 -21.10 -3.08
C ILE A 505 -3.57 -20.62 -4.33
N ASN A 506 -2.39 -20.06 -4.12
CA ASN A 506 -1.56 -19.42 -5.13
C ASN A 506 -0.45 -20.37 -5.64
N LYS A 507 0.26 -19.93 -6.69
CA LYS A 507 1.39 -20.64 -7.32
C LYS A 507 1.05 -22.01 -7.90
N MET A 508 -0.19 -22.18 -8.37
CA MET A 508 -0.63 -23.41 -9.02
C MET A 508 0.21 -23.73 -10.28
N ASP A 509 0.82 -22.72 -10.91
CA ASP A 509 1.75 -22.88 -12.03
C ASP A 509 2.98 -23.73 -11.68
N ARG A 510 3.51 -23.63 -10.45
CA ARG A 510 4.64 -24.47 -10.01
C ARG A 510 4.26 -25.94 -9.92
N ALA A 511 3.08 -26.23 -9.37
CA ALA A 511 2.57 -27.59 -9.28
C ALA A 511 2.36 -28.23 -10.66
N LEU A 512 1.93 -27.42 -11.65
CA LEU A 512 1.67 -27.88 -13.02
C LEU A 512 2.94 -27.98 -13.88
N LEU A 513 3.85 -27.01 -13.78
CA LEU A 513 5.02 -26.90 -14.67
C LEU A 513 6.30 -27.49 -14.07
N GLU A 514 6.57 -27.27 -12.79
CA GLU A 514 7.80 -27.71 -12.12
C GLU A 514 7.64 -29.14 -11.58
N LEU A 515 6.62 -29.38 -10.76
CA LEU A 515 6.40 -30.68 -10.11
C LEU A 515 5.65 -31.68 -10.98
N GLN A 516 4.95 -31.21 -12.02
CA GLN A 516 4.16 -32.03 -12.95
C GLN A 516 3.23 -33.03 -12.24
N LEU A 517 2.54 -32.57 -11.18
CA LEU A 517 1.63 -33.40 -10.41
C LEU A 517 0.46 -33.92 -11.26
N GLN A 518 -0.03 -35.12 -10.96
CA GLN A 518 -1.25 -35.64 -11.57
C GLN A 518 -2.49 -34.93 -11.00
N GLN A 519 -3.60 -34.96 -11.75
CA GLN A 519 -4.83 -34.23 -11.38
C GLN A 519 -5.36 -34.63 -9.99
N GLU A 520 -5.40 -35.92 -9.68
CA GLU A 520 -5.90 -36.41 -8.39
C GLU A 520 -4.96 -36.01 -7.24
N ASP A 521 -3.63 -36.08 -7.45
CA ASP A 521 -2.66 -35.67 -6.44
C ASP A 521 -2.73 -34.17 -6.13
N LEU A 522 -2.96 -33.35 -7.15
CA LEU A 522 -3.17 -31.91 -6.99
C LEU A 522 -4.46 -31.61 -6.22
N PHE A 523 -5.54 -32.35 -6.48
CA PHE A 523 -6.78 -32.25 -5.71
C PHE A 523 -6.57 -32.63 -4.24
N GLN A 524 -5.88 -33.74 -3.96
CA GLN A 524 -5.56 -34.16 -2.59
C GLN A 524 -4.70 -33.11 -1.86
N THR A 525 -3.79 -32.45 -2.58
CA THR A 525 -2.97 -31.35 -2.04
C THR A 525 -3.85 -30.15 -1.64
N PHE A 526 -4.77 -29.74 -2.51
CA PHE A 526 -5.73 -28.68 -2.18
C PHE A 526 -6.61 -29.03 -0.98
N GLN A 527 -7.12 -30.26 -0.94
CA GLN A 527 -7.93 -30.74 0.17
C GLN A 527 -7.17 -30.67 1.49
N ARG A 528 -5.92 -31.15 1.54
CA ARG A 528 -5.07 -31.06 2.75
C ARG A 528 -4.82 -29.62 3.20
N ILE A 529 -4.57 -28.71 2.26
CA ILE A 529 -4.38 -27.28 2.59
C ILE A 529 -5.64 -26.72 3.25
N ILE A 530 -6.82 -26.99 2.67
CA ILE A 530 -8.10 -26.52 3.19
C ILE A 530 -8.39 -27.14 4.58
N GLU A 531 -8.14 -28.43 4.75
CA GLU A 531 -8.30 -29.14 6.03
C GLU A 531 -7.38 -28.55 7.11
N ASN A 532 -6.12 -28.26 6.80
CA ASN A 532 -5.19 -27.63 7.74
C ASN A 532 -5.66 -26.24 8.16
N VAL A 533 -6.14 -25.41 7.22
CA VAL A 533 -6.70 -24.09 7.55
C VAL A 533 -7.96 -24.23 8.42
N ASN A 534 -8.86 -25.16 8.08
CA ASN A 534 -10.06 -25.40 8.86
C ASN A 534 -9.77 -25.98 10.26
N ALA A 535 -8.69 -26.76 10.43
CA ALA A 535 -8.25 -27.23 11.74
C ALA A 535 -7.82 -26.06 12.65
N ILE A 536 -7.12 -25.07 12.10
CA ILE A 536 -6.76 -23.83 12.83
C ILE A 536 -8.03 -23.05 13.18
N ILE A 537 -8.97 -22.93 12.24
CA ILE A 537 -10.25 -22.24 12.47
C ILE A 537 -11.07 -22.95 13.54
N ALA A 538 -11.16 -24.28 13.54
CA ALA A 538 -11.88 -25.03 14.57
C ALA A 538 -11.22 -24.95 15.94
N THR A 539 -9.90 -24.79 16.00
CA THR A 539 -9.14 -24.69 17.26
C THR A 539 -9.32 -23.33 17.93
N TYR A 540 -9.36 -22.25 17.15
CA TYR A 540 -9.33 -20.87 17.66
C TYR A 540 -10.59 -20.04 17.36
N GLY A 541 -11.46 -20.54 16.49
CA GLY A 541 -12.74 -19.93 16.14
C GLY A 541 -13.83 -20.28 17.14
N ASP A 542 -14.79 -19.37 17.30
CA ASP A 542 -16.00 -19.66 18.06
C ASP A 542 -16.99 -20.43 17.17
N ASP A 543 -16.92 -21.77 17.18
CA ASP A 543 -17.75 -22.67 16.34
C ASP A 543 -19.28 -22.47 16.49
N ASN A 544 -19.74 -21.84 17.58
CA ASN A 544 -21.15 -21.50 17.86
C ASN A 544 -21.33 -20.00 18.23
N GLY A 545 -20.38 -19.15 17.87
CA GLY A 545 -20.37 -17.74 18.24
C GLY A 545 -21.25 -16.85 17.37
N SER A 546 -21.34 -15.57 17.74
CA SER A 546 -22.09 -14.53 17.01
C SER A 546 -21.60 -14.27 15.56
N MET A 547 -20.48 -14.89 15.14
CA MET A 547 -19.92 -14.79 13.78
C MET A 547 -20.50 -15.81 12.79
N GLY A 548 -21.17 -16.85 13.26
CA GLY A 548 -21.68 -17.94 12.42
C GLY A 548 -20.57 -18.86 11.90
N ASP A 549 -20.86 -19.55 10.79
CA ASP A 549 -19.95 -20.53 10.18
C ASP A 549 -18.74 -19.85 9.50
N LEU A 550 -17.56 -20.06 10.09
CA LEU A 550 -16.27 -19.54 9.63
C LEU A 550 -15.48 -20.54 8.77
N GLN A 551 -15.99 -21.77 8.60
CA GLN A 551 -15.26 -22.81 7.87
C GLN A 551 -15.15 -22.45 6.40
N ILE A 552 -13.93 -22.61 5.89
CA ILE A 552 -13.58 -22.36 4.50
C ILE A 552 -13.97 -23.59 3.67
N ASP A 553 -14.82 -23.39 2.69
CA ASP A 553 -15.39 -24.46 1.87
C ASP A 553 -15.43 -24.03 0.39
N PRO A 554 -14.74 -24.76 -0.50
CA PRO A 554 -14.78 -24.49 -1.94
C PRO A 554 -16.20 -24.52 -2.51
N THR A 555 -17.09 -25.37 -1.99
CA THR A 555 -18.49 -25.48 -2.46
C THR A 555 -19.31 -24.22 -2.17
N LYS A 556 -18.86 -23.39 -1.22
CA LYS A 556 -19.47 -22.10 -0.91
C LYS A 556 -18.86 -20.95 -1.71
N GLY A 557 -17.77 -21.16 -2.45
CA GLY A 557 -17.05 -20.11 -3.16
C GLY A 557 -16.02 -19.35 -2.32
N THR A 558 -15.73 -19.78 -1.08
CA THR A 558 -14.77 -19.09 -0.19
C THR A 558 -13.31 -19.44 -0.48
N VAL A 559 -13.04 -20.30 -1.47
CA VAL A 559 -11.70 -20.71 -1.89
C VAL A 559 -11.47 -20.38 -3.35
N GLY A 560 -10.45 -19.56 -3.61
CA GLY A 560 -9.90 -19.35 -4.95
C GLY A 560 -8.64 -20.17 -5.19
N PHE A 561 -8.40 -20.56 -6.44
CA PHE A 561 -7.23 -21.31 -6.89
C PHE A 561 -6.62 -20.58 -8.07
N GLY A 562 -5.29 -20.48 -8.16
CA GLY A 562 -4.67 -19.87 -9.34
C GLY A 562 -3.18 -19.55 -9.21
N SER A 563 -2.74 -18.65 -10.06
CA SER A 563 -1.38 -18.10 -10.09
C SER A 563 -1.43 -16.59 -10.34
N THR A 564 -1.03 -15.82 -9.34
CA THR A 564 -0.95 -14.36 -9.46
C THR A 564 0.15 -13.92 -10.41
N LEU A 565 1.25 -14.67 -10.50
CA LEU A 565 2.35 -14.41 -11.42
C LEU A 565 1.90 -14.48 -12.88
N HIS A 566 1.08 -15.48 -13.22
CA HIS A 566 0.51 -15.61 -14.55
C HIS A 566 -0.80 -14.80 -14.73
N GLY A 567 -1.34 -14.21 -13.66
CA GLY A 567 -2.52 -13.35 -13.69
C GLY A 567 -3.85 -14.08 -13.87
N TRP A 568 -3.94 -15.35 -13.48
CA TRP A 568 -5.17 -16.14 -13.60
C TRP A 568 -5.59 -16.82 -12.30
N ALA A 569 -6.89 -16.84 -12.04
CA ALA A 569 -7.47 -17.49 -10.87
C ALA A 569 -8.93 -17.86 -11.15
N PHE A 570 -9.45 -18.80 -10.37
CA PHE A 570 -10.84 -19.24 -10.43
C PHE A 570 -11.32 -19.65 -9.04
N THR A 571 -12.62 -19.53 -8.80
CA THR A 571 -13.35 -20.28 -7.79
C THR A 571 -14.15 -21.39 -8.46
N LEU A 572 -14.86 -22.21 -7.68
CA LEU A 572 -15.79 -23.18 -8.25
C LEU A 572 -16.98 -22.52 -8.95
N LYS A 573 -17.27 -21.25 -8.66
CA LYS A 573 -18.41 -20.53 -9.21
C LYS A 573 -18.27 -20.31 -10.72
N GLU A 574 -17.09 -19.92 -11.21
CA GLU A 574 -16.86 -19.63 -12.62
C GLU A 574 -17.10 -20.88 -13.48
N PHE A 575 -16.57 -22.03 -13.03
CA PHE A 575 -16.82 -23.31 -13.71
C PHE A 575 -18.25 -23.79 -13.56
N ALA A 576 -18.88 -23.61 -12.39
CA ALA A 576 -20.29 -23.93 -12.22
C ALA A 576 -21.18 -23.09 -13.15
N ASP A 577 -20.95 -21.79 -13.30
CA ASP A 577 -21.68 -20.91 -14.22
C ASP A 577 -21.47 -21.35 -15.69
N MET A 578 -20.25 -21.76 -16.06
CA MET A 578 -19.95 -22.27 -17.41
C MET A 578 -20.67 -23.58 -17.74
N TYR A 579 -20.86 -24.46 -16.76
CA TYR A 579 -21.43 -25.80 -16.97
C TYR A 579 -22.91 -25.92 -16.57
N ALA A 580 -23.46 -24.97 -15.79
CA ALA A 580 -24.85 -24.99 -15.31
C ALA A 580 -25.85 -25.10 -16.46
N SER A 581 -25.63 -24.32 -17.53
CA SER A 581 -26.46 -24.35 -18.74
C SER A 581 -26.38 -25.68 -19.49
N LYS A 582 -25.22 -26.36 -19.49
CA LYS A 582 -24.99 -27.64 -20.16
C LYS A 582 -25.61 -28.82 -19.42
N PHE A 583 -25.57 -28.80 -18.09
CA PHE A 583 -26.15 -29.87 -17.27
C PHE A 583 -27.61 -29.64 -16.88
N HIS A 584 -28.14 -28.44 -17.13
CA HIS A 584 -29.47 -28.00 -16.64
C HIS A 584 -29.59 -28.11 -15.11
N ILE A 585 -28.51 -27.77 -14.40
CA ILE A 585 -28.44 -27.76 -12.93
C ILE A 585 -28.11 -26.34 -12.48
N GLU A 586 -28.79 -25.87 -11.43
CA GLU A 586 -28.51 -24.60 -10.76
C GLU A 586 -27.07 -24.50 -10.26
N THR A 587 -26.43 -23.33 -10.40
CA THR A 587 -25.00 -23.10 -10.09
C THR A 587 -24.63 -23.61 -8.69
N ASP A 588 -25.37 -23.24 -7.64
CA ASP A 588 -25.10 -23.64 -6.25
C ASP A 588 -25.10 -25.16 -6.04
N LYS A 589 -25.99 -25.89 -6.73
CA LYS A 589 -26.06 -27.35 -6.65
C LYS A 589 -24.92 -28.00 -7.42
N LEU A 590 -24.51 -27.39 -8.53
CA LEU A 590 -23.40 -27.88 -9.34
C LEU A 590 -22.06 -27.67 -8.61
N MET A 591 -21.86 -26.54 -7.92
CA MET A 591 -20.68 -26.30 -7.09
C MET A 591 -20.49 -27.41 -6.04
N LYS A 592 -21.56 -27.87 -5.39
CA LYS A 592 -21.52 -28.99 -4.43
C LYS A 592 -21.13 -30.32 -5.08
N ARG A 593 -21.47 -30.55 -6.35
CA ARG A 593 -21.10 -31.76 -7.10
C ARG A 593 -19.69 -31.70 -7.66
N LEU A 594 -19.17 -30.51 -7.94
CA LEU A 594 -17.83 -30.34 -8.50
C LEU A 594 -16.72 -30.61 -7.48
N TRP A 595 -16.97 -30.47 -6.18
CA TRP A 595 -15.97 -30.68 -5.13
C TRP A 595 -16.23 -31.94 -4.29
N GLY A 596 -15.18 -32.47 -3.65
CA GLY A 596 -15.27 -33.60 -2.71
C GLY A 596 -15.34 -34.97 -3.39
N ASN A 597 -15.94 -35.95 -2.70
CA ASN A 597 -16.12 -37.32 -3.17
C ASN A 597 -17.34 -37.45 -4.09
N ASN A 598 -17.34 -36.65 -5.16
CA ASN A 598 -18.33 -36.71 -6.22
C ASN A 598 -17.60 -37.05 -7.52
N PHE A 599 -18.06 -38.08 -8.19
CA PHE A 599 -17.47 -38.61 -9.42
C PHE A 599 -18.50 -38.58 -10.55
N PHE A 600 -18.02 -38.42 -11.77
CA PHE A 600 -18.83 -38.37 -12.97
C PHE A 600 -18.34 -39.40 -13.98
N SER A 601 -19.29 -40.12 -14.58
CA SER A 601 -19.02 -41.03 -15.68
C SER A 601 -19.48 -40.39 -16.99
N SER A 602 -18.55 -40.22 -17.94
CA SER A 602 -18.87 -39.71 -19.28
C SER A 602 -19.61 -40.72 -20.16
N THR A 603 -19.48 -42.02 -19.87
CA THR A 603 -20.19 -43.07 -20.60
C THR A 603 -21.64 -43.14 -20.16
N GLU A 604 -21.92 -43.00 -18.86
CA GLU A 604 -23.28 -43.06 -18.31
C GLU A 604 -23.97 -41.70 -18.17
N ASN A 605 -23.22 -40.60 -18.28
CA ASN A 605 -23.67 -39.23 -18.02
C ASN A 605 -24.35 -39.07 -16.64
N LYS A 606 -23.78 -39.72 -15.61
CA LYS A 606 -24.32 -39.78 -14.25
C LYS A 606 -23.27 -39.39 -13.21
N TRP A 607 -23.76 -38.76 -12.14
CA TRP A 607 -23.00 -38.46 -10.94
C TRP A 607 -23.11 -39.62 -9.93
N SER A 608 -22.01 -39.95 -9.27
CA SER A 608 -21.90 -40.97 -8.22
C SER A 608 -21.11 -40.40 -7.04
N THR A 609 -21.44 -40.77 -5.82
CA THR A 609 -20.66 -40.43 -4.61
C THR A 609 -19.60 -41.49 -4.29
N THR A 610 -19.64 -42.62 -5.00
CA THR A 610 -18.72 -43.74 -4.83
C THR A 610 -17.81 -43.85 -6.04
N ASP A 611 -16.53 -44.11 -5.77
CA ASP A 611 -15.53 -44.38 -6.80
C ASP A 611 -15.84 -45.72 -7.50
N GLY A 612 -15.60 -45.78 -8.81
CA GLY A 612 -15.93 -46.94 -9.64
C GLY A 612 -15.19 -46.90 -10.97
N GLU A 613 -15.06 -48.05 -11.64
CA GLU A 613 -14.37 -48.13 -12.93
C GLU A 613 -15.06 -47.23 -13.98
N GLY A 614 -14.32 -46.23 -14.49
CA GLY A 614 -14.81 -45.24 -15.45
C GLY A 614 -15.41 -43.96 -14.84
N TYR A 615 -15.44 -43.84 -13.50
CA TYR A 615 -15.83 -42.62 -12.81
C TYR A 615 -14.60 -41.77 -12.49
N ILE A 616 -14.61 -40.51 -12.92
CA ILE A 616 -13.54 -39.54 -12.64
C ILE A 616 -14.11 -38.50 -11.67
N ARG A 617 -13.31 -38.06 -10.69
CA ARG A 617 -13.73 -37.03 -9.74
C ARG A 617 -14.18 -35.77 -10.49
N GLY A 618 -15.30 -35.18 -10.07
CA GLY A 618 -15.91 -34.02 -10.72
C GLY A 618 -14.94 -32.85 -10.89
N PHE A 619 -14.15 -32.56 -9.85
CA PHE A 619 -13.13 -31.51 -9.89
C PHE A 619 -12.03 -31.82 -10.93
N CYS A 620 -11.49 -33.04 -10.91
CA CYS A 620 -10.45 -33.45 -11.86
C CYS A 620 -10.95 -33.37 -13.30
N GLN A 621 -12.18 -33.81 -13.54
CA GLN A 621 -12.74 -33.87 -14.89
C GLN A 621 -13.18 -32.51 -15.46
N PHE A 622 -13.88 -31.68 -14.68
CA PHE A 622 -14.49 -30.47 -15.21
C PHE A 622 -13.66 -29.20 -14.95
N VAL A 623 -12.75 -29.23 -13.99
CA VAL A 623 -11.92 -28.07 -13.64
C VAL A 623 -10.48 -28.29 -14.05
N LEU A 624 -9.83 -29.35 -13.54
CA LEU A 624 -8.40 -29.58 -13.80
C LEU A 624 -8.12 -30.06 -15.22
N ASP A 625 -8.89 -30.99 -15.78
CA ASP A 625 -8.62 -31.54 -17.11
C ASP A 625 -8.57 -30.50 -18.23
N PRO A 626 -9.50 -29.52 -18.33
CA PRO A 626 -9.38 -28.41 -19.26
C PRO A 626 -8.10 -27.59 -19.06
N ILE A 627 -7.75 -27.26 -17.81
CA ILE A 627 -6.52 -26.51 -17.49
C ILE A 627 -5.28 -27.30 -17.92
N PHE A 628 -5.20 -28.58 -17.56
CA PHE A 628 -4.09 -29.45 -17.95
C PHE A 628 -3.94 -29.59 -19.47
N LYS A 629 -5.05 -29.66 -20.20
CA LYS A 629 -5.04 -29.70 -21.67
C LYS A 629 -4.46 -28.42 -22.26
N VAL A 630 -4.88 -27.25 -21.77
CA VAL A 630 -4.34 -25.95 -22.21
C VAL A 630 -2.84 -25.87 -21.93
N PHE A 631 -2.42 -26.21 -20.70
CA PHE A 631 -1.00 -26.21 -20.31
C PHE A 631 -0.17 -27.15 -21.19
N LYS A 632 -0.61 -28.40 -21.39
CA LYS A 632 0.11 -29.39 -22.21
C LYS A 632 0.16 -29.01 -23.68
N ALA A 633 -0.92 -28.49 -24.25
CA ALA A 633 -0.97 -28.11 -25.66
C ALA A 633 -0.04 -26.93 -25.97
N ILE A 634 -0.06 -25.89 -25.12
CA ILE A 634 0.77 -24.68 -25.29
C ILE A 634 2.25 -24.96 -24.99
N MET A 635 2.56 -25.68 -23.90
CA MET A 635 3.96 -25.94 -23.52
C MET A 635 4.67 -26.93 -24.46
N ASN A 636 3.94 -27.86 -25.07
CA ASN A 636 4.49 -28.76 -26.08
C ASN A 636 4.40 -28.19 -27.52
N CYS A 637 4.03 -26.92 -27.67
CA CYS A 637 3.92 -26.20 -28.94
C CYS A 637 3.04 -26.90 -30.00
N ARG A 638 1.93 -27.52 -29.59
CA ARG A 638 1.00 -28.23 -30.49
C ARG A 638 -0.02 -27.28 -31.12
N LYS A 639 0.38 -26.58 -32.19
CA LYS A 639 -0.38 -25.52 -32.87
C LYS A 639 -1.83 -25.89 -33.14
N ASP A 640 -2.08 -27.00 -33.82
CA ASP A 640 -3.43 -27.40 -34.21
C ASP A 640 -4.34 -27.64 -33.00
N GLU A 641 -3.82 -28.30 -31.95
CA GLU A 641 -4.57 -28.59 -30.72
C GLU A 641 -4.91 -27.34 -29.93
N TYR A 642 -3.94 -26.42 -29.72
CA TYR A 642 -4.24 -25.22 -28.93
C TYR A 642 -5.05 -24.19 -29.71
N THR A 643 -4.95 -24.09 -31.04
CA THR A 643 -5.83 -23.21 -31.83
C THR A 643 -7.29 -23.69 -31.74
N GLU A 644 -7.55 -24.99 -31.84
CA GLU A 644 -8.90 -25.55 -31.64
C GLU A 644 -9.41 -25.31 -30.20
N LEU A 645 -8.53 -25.42 -29.19
CA LEU A 645 -8.88 -25.12 -27.80
C LEU A 645 -9.22 -23.64 -27.59
N LEU A 646 -8.47 -22.71 -28.19
CA LEU A 646 -8.74 -21.28 -28.10
C LEU A 646 -10.11 -20.93 -28.70
N GLU A 647 -10.49 -21.55 -29.81
CA GLU A 647 -11.83 -21.40 -30.39
C GLU A 647 -12.92 -21.95 -29.45
N LYS A 648 -12.73 -23.14 -28.88
CA LYS A 648 -13.69 -23.75 -27.93
C LYS A 648 -13.86 -22.93 -26.65
N LEU A 649 -12.79 -22.28 -26.18
CA LEU A 649 -12.79 -21.42 -25.00
C LEU A 649 -13.22 -19.98 -25.31
N ASN A 650 -13.51 -19.66 -26.58
CA ASN A 650 -13.91 -18.33 -27.06
C ASN A 650 -12.87 -17.24 -26.76
N ILE A 651 -11.58 -17.58 -26.83
CA ILE A 651 -10.45 -16.69 -26.56
C ILE A 651 -10.00 -16.06 -27.88
N LYS A 652 -10.04 -14.73 -27.98
CA LYS A 652 -9.64 -13.98 -29.17
C LYS A 652 -8.32 -13.26 -28.92
N LEU A 653 -7.25 -13.71 -29.57
CA LEU A 653 -5.93 -13.08 -29.51
C LEU A 653 -5.81 -11.97 -30.58
N GLN A 654 -5.12 -10.88 -30.26
CA GLN A 654 -4.97 -9.73 -31.18
C GLN A 654 -3.80 -9.94 -32.16
N GLU A 655 -3.77 -9.18 -33.27
CA GLU A 655 -2.68 -9.30 -34.26
C GLU A 655 -1.28 -9.05 -33.68
N LYS A 656 -1.18 -8.24 -32.62
CA LYS A 656 0.08 -7.95 -31.92
C LYS A 656 0.65 -9.17 -31.17
N ASP A 657 -0.20 -10.14 -30.84
CA ASP A 657 0.15 -11.34 -30.08
C ASP A 657 0.57 -12.50 -31.01
N ARG A 658 0.59 -12.27 -32.35
CA ARG A 658 0.97 -13.29 -33.35
C ARG A 658 2.35 -13.89 -33.11
N ASN A 659 3.32 -13.07 -32.72
CA ASN A 659 4.68 -13.55 -32.44
C ASN A 659 4.71 -14.57 -31.29
N GLU A 660 3.88 -14.36 -30.27
CA GLU A 660 3.75 -15.26 -29.12
C GLU A 660 2.99 -16.53 -29.51
N LEU A 661 1.99 -16.39 -30.39
CA LEU A 661 1.22 -17.48 -30.99
C LEU A 661 2.08 -18.39 -31.87
N GLU A 662 3.11 -17.83 -32.52
CA GLU A 662 4.07 -18.56 -33.35
C GLU A 662 5.16 -19.28 -32.53
N GLN A 663 5.63 -18.67 -31.44
CA GLN A 663 6.70 -19.19 -30.58
C GLN A 663 6.21 -20.16 -29.49
N GLY A 664 4.96 -20.03 -29.04
CA GLY A 664 4.42 -20.83 -27.94
C GLY A 664 5.09 -20.55 -26.59
N GLY A 665 4.95 -21.49 -25.64
CA GLY A 665 5.64 -21.43 -24.35
C GLY A 665 4.98 -20.56 -23.28
N LYS A 666 5.77 -20.12 -22.28
CA LYS A 666 5.27 -19.50 -21.04
C LYS A 666 4.56 -18.16 -21.26
N SER A 667 5.03 -17.33 -22.20
CA SER A 667 4.42 -16.02 -22.47
C SER A 667 3.01 -16.16 -23.07
N LEU A 668 2.84 -17.05 -24.05
CA LEU A 668 1.53 -17.36 -24.62
C LEU A 668 0.59 -17.96 -23.57
N LEU A 669 1.12 -18.85 -22.71
CA LEU A 669 0.33 -19.43 -21.61
C LEU A 669 -0.16 -18.35 -20.64
N LYS A 670 0.69 -17.38 -20.27
CA LYS A 670 0.31 -16.23 -19.42
C LYS A 670 -0.84 -15.45 -20.06
N LEU A 671 -0.74 -15.11 -21.34
CA LEU A 671 -1.75 -14.34 -22.07
C LEU A 671 -3.10 -15.08 -22.15
N VAL A 672 -3.08 -16.35 -22.58
CA VAL A 672 -4.28 -17.18 -22.74
C VAL A 672 -4.99 -17.38 -21.41
N MET A 673 -4.25 -17.71 -20.35
CA MET A 673 -4.85 -17.94 -19.03
C MET A 673 -5.42 -16.65 -18.43
N LYS A 674 -4.75 -15.51 -18.62
CA LYS A 674 -5.22 -14.20 -18.14
C LYS A 674 -6.52 -13.77 -18.81
N GLN A 675 -6.71 -14.07 -20.09
CA GLN A 675 -7.95 -13.78 -20.81
C GLN A 675 -9.07 -14.77 -20.49
N TRP A 676 -8.73 -16.03 -20.23
CA TRP A 676 -9.72 -17.06 -19.92
C TRP A 676 -10.28 -16.94 -18.50
N LEU A 677 -9.41 -16.76 -17.51
CA LEU A 677 -9.73 -16.77 -16.09
C LEU A 677 -9.04 -15.57 -15.39
N PRO A 678 -9.50 -14.33 -15.63
CA PRO A 678 -8.86 -13.13 -15.11
C PRO A 678 -8.86 -13.12 -13.57
N ALA A 679 -7.67 -13.18 -12.97
CA ALA A 679 -7.56 -13.37 -11.52
C ALA A 679 -8.18 -12.23 -10.70
N GLY A 680 -7.99 -10.97 -11.10
CA GLY A 680 -8.48 -9.83 -10.33
C GLY A 680 -10.00 -9.82 -10.22
N ASP A 681 -10.72 -10.14 -11.29
CA ASP A 681 -12.21 -10.12 -11.29
C ASP A 681 -12.78 -11.23 -10.39
N VAL A 682 -12.18 -12.41 -10.45
CA VAL A 682 -12.54 -13.56 -9.61
C VAL A 682 -12.33 -13.23 -8.13
N LEU A 683 -11.17 -12.67 -7.79
CA LEU A 683 -10.83 -12.34 -6.40
C LEU A 683 -11.69 -11.20 -5.85
N LEU A 684 -11.95 -10.15 -6.64
CA LEU A 684 -12.81 -9.04 -6.24
C LEU A 684 -14.26 -9.48 -6.07
N THR A 685 -14.75 -10.38 -6.93
CA THR A 685 -16.07 -11.02 -6.80
C THR A 685 -16.15 -11.84 -5.50
N MET A 686 -15.14 -12.68 -5.23
CA MET A 686 -15.06 -13.49 -4.01
C MET A 686 -15.07 -12.59 -2.75
N ILE A 687 -14.32 -11.49 -2.76
CA ILE A 687 -14.26 -10.51 -1.67
C ILE A 687 -15.63 -9.85 -1.45
N ALA A 688 -16.28 -9.36 -2.51
CA ALA A 688 -17.56 -8.66 -2.43
C ALA A 688 -18.68 -9.56 -1.87
N ILE A 689 -18.70 -10.84 -2.28
CA ILE A 689 -19.72 -11.81 -1.89
C ILE A 689 -19.52 -12.32 -0.45
N HIS A 690 -18.30 -12.74 -0.10
CA HIS A 690 -18.07 -13.53 1.12
C HIS A 690 -17.63 -12.73 2.35
N LEU A 691 -16.90 -11.62 2.15
CA LEU A 691 -16.47 -10.78 3.27
C LEU A 691 -17.63 -9.90 3.76
N PRO A 692 -17.74 -9.67 5.08
CA PRO A 692 -18.84 -8.90 5.64
C PRO A 692 -18.67 -7.40 5.36
N SER A 693 -19.79 -6.69 5.27
CA SER A 693 -19.78 -5.22 5.36
C SER A 693 -19.46 -4.74 6.78
N PRO A 694 -18.98 -3.50 6.97
CA PRO A 694 -18.80 -2.89 8.29
C PRO A 694 -20.05 -2.93 9.17
N VAL A 695 -21.25 -2.89 8.57
CA VAL A 695 -22.54 -2.94 9.27
C VAL A 695 -22.79 -4.32 9.85
N VAL A 696 -22.44 -5.38 9.12
CA VAL A 696 -22.56 -6.76 9.61
C VAL A 696 -21.45 -7.06 10.61
N ALA A 697 -20.23 -6.65 10.31
CA ALA A 697 -19.04 -6.95 11.10
C ALA A 697 -19.06 -6.34 12.50
N GLN A 698 -19.62 -5.15 12.65
CA GLN A 698 -19.66 -4.46 13.95
C GLN A 698 -20.73 -5.03 14.90
N LYS A 699 -21.81 -5.65 14.38
CA LYS A 699 -22.90 -6.22 15.20
C LYS A 699 -22.43 -7.31 16.16
N TYR A 700 -21.45 -8.12 15.74
CA TYR A 700 -20.93 -9.23 16.53
C TYR A 700 -19.66 -8.87 17.30
N ARG A 701 -19.19 -7.61 17.31
CA ARG A 701 -18.17 -7.14 18.26
C ARG A 701 -18.89 -6.90 19.62
N PRO A 702 -18.30 -7.17 20.79
CA PRO A 702 -19.05 -7.12 22.07
C PRO A 702 -18.85 -5.80 22.85
N ARG A 703 -19.92 -5.25 23.47
CA ARG A 703 -20.01 -4.43 24.72
C ARG A 703 -21.41 -3.77 24.81
N ASP A 704 -21.77 -3.12 25.92
CA ASP A 704 -23.11 -2.52 26.13
C ASP A 704 -22.99 -1.09 26.73
N ASP A 705 -22.42 -0.14 25.98
CA ASP A 705 -22.44 1.29 26.30
C ASP A 705 -23.02 2.12 25.15
N GLU A 706 -23.36 3.40 25.39
CA GLU A 706 -24.01 4.27 24.40
C GLU A 706 -23.13 4.49 23.16
N ALA A 707 -21.81 4.64 23.35
CA ALA A 707 -20.87 4.77 22.25
C ALA A 707 -20.78 3.46 21.44
N PHE A 708 -20.92 2.33 22.13
CA PHE A 708 -20.94 1.01 21.54
C PHE A 708 -22.24 0.76 20.75
N LEU A 709 -23.40 1.26 21.17
CA LEU A 709 -24.62 1.18 20.35
C LEU A 709 -24.40 1.85 18.99
N GLY A 710 -23.73 3.01 18.97
CA GLY A 710 -23.33 3.68 17.72
C GLY A 710 -22.39 2.82 16.86
N ILE A 711 -21.44 2.11 17.48
CA ILE A 711 -20.54 1.17 16.79
C ILE A 711 -21.33 -0.02 16.23
N LYS A 712 -22.18 -0.65 17.04
CA LYS A 712 -22.96 -1.84 16.69
C LYS A 712 -23.83 -1.63 15.47
N GLU A 713 -24.51 -0.48 15.40
CA GLU A 713 -25.35 -0.09 14.27
C GLU A 713 -24.55 0.59 13.14
N CYS A 714 -23.25 0.81 13.34
CA CYS A 714 -22.39 1.60 12.47
C CYS A 714 -23.06 2.94 12.12
N ASP A 715 -23.59 3.66 13.11
CA ASP A 715 -24.45 4.83 12.92
C ASP A 715 -23.63 6.11 12.60
N PRO A 716 -23.85 6.81 11.48
CA PRO A 716 -23.15 8.07 11.18
C PRO A 716 -23.62 9.22 12.06
N ASN A 717 -24.83 9.14 12.62
CA ASN A 717 -25.37 10.17 13.51
C ASN A 717 -25.02 9.92 14.98
N GLY A 718 -24.41 8.77 15.29
CA GLY A 718 -23.95 8.42 16.62
C GLY A 718 -22.71 9.24 17.05
N PRO A 719 -22.24 9.04 18.29
CA PRO A 719 -21.01 9.66 18.76
C PRO A 719 -19.82 9.21 17.89
N LEU A 720 -18.89 10.13 17.64
CA LEU A 720 -17.66 9.78 16.91
C LEU A 720 -16.88 8.77 17.74
N MET A 721 -16.57 7.63 17.15
CA MET A 721 -15.64 6.64 17.69
C MET A 721 -14.70 6.20 16.57
N MET A 722 -13.46 6.66 16.61
CA MET A 722 -12.42 6.31 15.65
C MET A 722 -11.24 5.68 16.37
N TYR A 723 -10.72 4.58 15.83
CA TYR A 723 -9.51 3.94 16.32
C TYR A 723 -8.33 4.31 15.42
N ILE A 724 -7.27 4.86 16.00
CA ILE A 724 -6.00 5.05 15.32
C ILE A 724 -5.16 3.79 15.50
N SER A 725 -4.81 3.17 14.37
CA SER A 725 -4.08 1.91 14.35
C SER A 725 -2.57 2.09 14.19
N LYS A 726 -2.15 3.05 13.36
CA LYS A 726 -0.72 3.36 13.16
C LYS A 726 -0.49 4.80 12.76
N MET A 727 0.75 5.24 12.88
CA MET A 727 1.24 6.51 12.33
C MET A 727 1.95 6.23 11.01
N VAL A 728 1.50 6.88 9.94
CA VAL A 728 2.11 6.75 8.60
C VAL A 728 3.05 7.93 8.39
N PRO A 729 4.35 7.71 8.09
CA PRO A 729 5.28 8.80 7.85
C PRO A 729 4.89 9.58 6.60
N THR A 730 5.04 10.91 6.64
CA THR A 730 4.80 11.78 5.48
C THR A 730 6.10 12.06 4.72
N LEU A 731 6.00 12.56 3.48
CA LEU A 731 7.16 13.08 2.73
C LEU A 731 7.85 14.25 3.48
N THR A 732 7.10 14.96 4.31
CA THR A 732 7.61 16.05 5.16
C THR A 732 8.18 15.47 6.45
N ARG A 733 9.47 15.74 6.68
CA ARG A 733 10.22 15.21 7.83
C ARG A 733 9.56 15.55 9.17
N GLY A 734 9.51 14.58 10.08
CA GLY A 734 9.02 14.74 11.45
C GLY A 734 7.50 14.85 11.60
N ARG A 735 6.74 14.68 10.51
CA ARG A 735 5.27 14.65 10.53
C ARG A 735 4.74 13.28 10.15
N PHE A 736 3.63 12.93 10.79
CA PHE A 736 2.96 11.65 10.59
C PHE A 736 1.45 11.87 10.37
N TYR A 737 0.84 11.01 9.56
CA TYR A 737 -0.60 10.88 9.45
C TYR A 737 -1.09 9.81 10.44
N ALA A 738 -2.12 10.12 11.22
CA ALA A 738 -2.75 9.13 12.08
C ALA A 738 -3.73 8.31 11.22
N PHE A 739 -3.39 7.05 10.95
CA PHE A 739 -4.17 6.14 10.13
C PHE A 739 -5.09 5.31 11.00
N GLY A 740 -6.38 5.28 10.65
CA GLY A 740 -7.39 4.64 11.48
C GLY A 740 -8.71 4.38 10.78
N ARG A 741 -9.66 3.82 11.54
CA ARG A 741 -11.02 3.55 11.08
C ARG A 741 -12.04 4.24 11.96
N VAL A 742 -13.04 4.83 11.32
CA VAL A 742 -14.23 5.37 11.99
C VAL A 742 -15.22 4.22 12.20
N PHE A 743 -15.54 3.89 13.45
CA PHE A 743 -16.51 2.85 13.83
C PHE A 743 -17.92 3.43 14.01
N SER A 744 -18.03 4.62 14.59
CA SER A 744 -19.30 5.33 14.79
C SER A 744 -19.13 6.83 14.51
N GLY A 745 -20.21 7.49 14.12
CA GLY A 745 -20.24 8.92 13.82
C GLY A 745 -19.59 9.29 12.49
N VAL A 746 -19.29 10.58 12.34
CA VAL A 746 -18.56 11.15 11.19
C VAL A 746 -17.41 11.99 11.73
N VAL A 747 -16.22 11.81 11.15
CA VAL A 747 -15.06 12.69 11.41
C VAL A 747 -14.97 13.75 10.33
N LYS A 748 -14.77 15.02 10.73
CA LYS A 748 -14.69 16.16 9.81
C LYS A 748 -13.41 16.96 10.04
N SER A 749 -12.94 17.62 8.98
CA SER A 749 -11.90 18.64 9.09
C SER A 749 -12.38 19.79 9.99
N ASN A 750 -11.46 20.32 10.82
CA ASN A 750 -11.70 21.35 11.84
C ASN A 750 -12.70 20.97 12.96
N GLN A 751 -13.06 19.69 13.10
CA GLN A 751 -13.92 19.24 14.20
C GLN A 751 -13.14 19.16 15.52
N PRO A 752 -13.67 19.71 16.64
CA PRO A 752 -13.10 19.49 17.96
C PRO A 752 -13.33 18.05 18.40
N VAL A 753 -12.25 17.35 18.75
CA VAL A 753 -12.28 15.95 19.18
C VAL A 753 -11.45 15.73 20.44
N ARG A 754 -11.79 14.67 21.17
CA ARG A 754 -11.02 14.14 22.30
C ARG A 754 -10.10 13.04 21.77
N ILE A 755 -8.79 13.27 21.86
CA ILE A 755 -7.74 12.30 21.53
C ILE A 755 -7.36 11.61 22.83
N MET A 756 -7.69 10.33 22.93
CA MET A 756 -7.42 9.48 24.09
C MET A 756 -6.28 8.52 23.75
N GLY A 757 -5.15 8.63 24.46
CA GLY A 757 -4.05 7.68 24.32
C GLY A 757 -4.37 6.34 24.96
N SER A 758 -3.51 5.34 24.75
CA SER A 758 -3.78 3.95 25.13
C SER A 758 -4.03 3.75 26.63
N ASN A 759 -3.48 4.63 27.49
CA ASN A 759 -3.56 4.51 28.95
C ASN A 759 -4.67 5.37 29.58
N TYR A 760 -5.46 6.07 28.76
CA TYR A 760 -6.56 6.88 29.25
C TYR A 760 -7.59 6.06 30.04
N VAL A 761 -8.01 6.59 31.18
CA VAL A 761 -9.09 6.04 32.01
C VAL A 761 -10.15 7.11 32.17
N PRO A 762 -11.45 6.81 31.90
CA PRO A 762 -12.53 7.77 32.09
C PRO A 762 -12.51 8.41 33.48
N GLY A 763 -12.62 9.74 33.51
CA GLY A 763 -12.57 10.55 34.74
C GLY A 763 -11.18 11.10 35.10
N LYS A 764 -10.10 10.58 34.51
CA LYS A 764 -8.75 11.16 34.64
C LYS A 764 -8.44 12.12 33.50
N LYS A 765 -7.54 13.09 33.74
CA LYS A 765 -6.99 13.99 32.71
C LYS A 765 -5.69 13.48 32.07
N GLU A 766 -5.11 12.41 32.63
CA GLU A 766 -3.91 11.77 32.09
C GLU A 766 -4.22 11.15 30.73
N ASP A 767 -3.35 11.36 29.74
CA ASP A 767 -3.46 10.79 28.39
C ASP A 767 -4.71 11.23 27.58
N LEU A 768 -5.24 12.42 27.89
CA LEU A 768 -6.39 13.03 27.22
C LEU A 768 -6.04 14.42 26.65
N TYR A 769 -6.31 14.62 25.36
CA TYR A 769 -6.10 15.89 24.67
C TYR A 769 -7.34 16.32 23.89
N VAL A 770 -7.78 17.57 24.05
CA VAL A 770 -8.92 18.12 23.29
C VAL A 770 -8.39 19.10 22.25
N LYS A 771 -8.50 18.74 20.97
CA LYS A 771 -7.91 19.46 19.84
C LYS A 771 -8.77 19.34 18.59
N ASN A 772 -8.56 20.25 17.65
CA ASN A 772 -9.23 20.20 16.36
C ASN A 772 -8.43 19.35 15.39
N ILE A 773 -9.12 18.51 14.62
CA ILE A 773 -8.52 17.79 13.49
C ILE A 773 -8.19 18.81 12.41
N GLN A 774 -6.95 18.85 11.92
CA GLN A 774 -6.58 19.83 10.90
C GLN A 774 -7.20 19.47 9.55
N ARG A 775 -6.99 18.22 9.10
CA ARG A 775 -7.52 17.70 7.83
C ARG A 775 -7.79 16.20 7.93
N THR A 776 -8.81 15.76 7.21
CA THR A 776 -9.15 14.36 6.91
C THR A 776 -8.64 14.01 5.51
N ILE A 777 -7.98 12.85 5.36
CA ILE A 777 -7.40 12.40 4.09
C ILE A 777 -7.79 10.94 3.81
N LEU A 778 -7.98 10.62 2.53
CA LEU A 778 -8.10 9.27 2.01
C LEU A 778 -6.71 8.80 1.55
N MET A 779 -6.34 7.58 1.91
CA MET A 779 -5.07 6.99 1.51
C MET A 779 -5.28 6.12 0.27
N MET A 780 -4.66 6.50 -0.87
CA MET A 780 -4.71 5.79 -2.15
C MET A 780 -3.32 5.25 -2.50
N GLY A 781 -2.78 4.36 -1.67
CA GLY A 781 -1.42 3.88 -1.83
C GLY A 781 -0.40 4.98 -1.48
N HIS A 782 0.29 5.49 -2.49
CA HIS A 782 1.24 6.61 -2.35
C HIS A 782 0.57 7.96 -2.29
N ASP A 783 -0.58 8.09 -2.96
CA ASP A 783 -1.28 9.36 -3.08
C ASP A 783 -2.22 9.56 -1.91
N ILE A 784 -2.37 10.82 -1.51
CA ILE A 784 -3.31 11.23 -0.47
C ILE A 784 -4.33 12.18 -1.08
N VAL A 785 -5.61 11.91 -0.80
CA VAL A 785 -6.71 12.74 -1.29
C VAL A 785 -7.35 13.43 -0.09
N PRO A 786 -7.28 14.76 0.04
CA PRO A 786 -8.01 15.45 1.10
C PRO A 786 -9.51 15.32 0.88
N ILE A 787 -10.24 15.08 1.96
CA ILE A 787 -11.70 14.93 1.97
C ILE A 787 -12.26 15.69 3.17
N GLU A 788 -13.42 16.31 3.04
CA GLU A 788 -13.99 17.13 4.11
C GLU A 788 -14.42 16.31 5.33
N ASP A 789 -15.02 15.15 5.07
CA ASP A 789 -15.55 14.27 6.10
C ASP A 789 -15.54 12.79 5.72
N VAL A 790 -15.48 11.94 6.76
CA VAL A 790 -15.44 10.48 6.62
C VAL A 790 -16.48 9.85 7.56
N PRO A 791 -17.52 9.18 7.03
CA PRO A 791 -18.49 8.49 7.85
C PRO A 791 -17.97 7.16 8.39
N CYS A 792 -18.59 6.67 9.45
CA CYS A 792 -18.35 5.35 10.02
C CYS A 792 -18.37 4.21 8.99
N GLY A 793 -17.58 3.18 9.26
CA GLY A 793 -17.32 2.05 8.38
C GLY A 793 -16.11 2.24 7.45
N ASN A 794 -15.56 3.45 7.36
CA ASN A 794 -14.45 3.79 6.46
C ASN A 794 -13.11 3.92 7.18
N ILE A 795 -12.06 3.74 6.41
CA ILE A 795 -10.66 3.93 6.82
C ILE A 795 -10.20 5.29 6.28
N CYS A 796 -9.49 6.07 7.11
CA CYS A 796 -8.93 7.35 6.70
C CYS A 796 -7.67 7.71 7.49
N GLY A 797 -6.94 8.70 6.97
CA GLY A 797 -5.84 9.36 7.66
C GLY A 797 -6.30 10.70 8.26
N LEU A 798 -5.71 11.07 9.39
CA LEU A 798 -5.89 12.39 10.01
C LEU A 798 -4.58 13.14 10.10
N VAL A 799 -4.64 14.44 9.85
CA VAL A 799 -3.52 15.37 10.00
C VAL A 799 -3.65 16.16 11.31
N GLY A 800 -2.55 16.30 12.05
CA GLY A 800 -2.46 17.10 13.28
C GLY A 800 -2.68 16.33 14.60
N VAL A 801 -2.84 15.00 14.53
CA VAL A 801 -2.99 14.12 15.70
C VAL A 801 -1.63 13.62 16.23
N ASP A 802 -0.61 13.60 15.37
CA ASP A 802 0.75 13.09 15.59
C ASP A 802 1.51 13.72 16.77
N GLN A 803 1.10 14.92 17.19
CA GLN A 803 1.68 15.61 18.34
C GLN A 803 1.20 15.07 19.69
N TYR A 804 0.00 14.51 19.72
CA TYR A 804 -0.70 14.11 20.95
C TYR A 804 -0.73 12.60 21.14
N LEU A 805 -0.58 11.85 20.05
CA LEU A 805 -0.63 10.40 20.05
C LEU A 805 0.68 9.83 19.49
N ILE A 806 1.21 8.78 20.12
CA ILE A 806 2.49 8.16 19.72
C ILE A 806 2.24 6.93 18.83
N LYS A 807 1.42 5.98 19.29
CA LYS A 807 1.21 4.68 18.61
C LYS A 807 -0.26 4.48 18.22
N THR A 808 -1.08 4.09 19.18
CA THR A 808 -2.50 3.78 19.00
C THR A 808 -3.34 4.58 19.97
N GLY A 809 -4.58 4.85 19.62
CA GLY A 809 -5.47 5.64 20.45
C GLY A 809 -6.89 5.66 19.94
N THR A 810 -7.77 6.23 20.75
CA THR A 810 -9.19 6.40 20.41
C THR A 810 -9.50 7.89 20.27
N ILE A 811 -10.16 8.26 19.18
CA ILE A 811 -10.65 9.60 18.94
C ILE A 811 -12.16 9.59 19.08
N THR A 812 -12.70 10.52 19.87
CA THR A 812 -14.13 10.57 20.15
C THR A 812 -14.66 11.98 20.37
N THR A 813 -15.97 12.16 20.16
CA THR A 813 -16.71 13.35 20.63
C THR A 813 -17.45 13.12 21.94
N PHE A 814 -17.52 11.87 22.42
CA PHE A 814 -18.26 11.51 23.63
C PHE A 814 -17.38 11.63 24.88
N GLU A 815 -17.92 12.26 25.92
CA GLU A 815 -17.14 12.58 27.12
C GLU A 815 -16.83 11.34 27.98
N ASN A 816 -17.82 10.45 28.12
CA ASN A 816 -17.72 9.24 28.93
C ASN A 816 -17.26 8.02 28.12
N ALA A 817 -16.61 8.25 26.99
CA ALA A 817 -16.13 7.18 26.13
C ALA A 817 -14.98 6.39 26.79
N TYR A 818 -15.02 5.07 26.61
CA TYR A 818 -13.89 4.21 26.90
C TYR A 818 -12.98 4.09 25.69
N ASN A 819 -11.71 3.77 25.93
CA ASN A 819 -10.79 3.41 24.86
C ASN A 819 -11.26 2.14 24.14
N LEU A 820 -11.15 2.16 22.81
CA LEU A 820 -11.28 0.97 22.00
C LEU A 820 -10.12 0.03 22.30
N GLN A 821 -10.44 -1.26 22.43
CA GLN A 821 -9.47 -2.27 22.80
C GLN A 821 -8.50 -2.52 21.64
N ALA A 822 -7.21 -2.24 21.87
CA ALA A 822 -6.16 -2.69 20.96
C ALA A 822 -6.02 -4.22 21.03
N MET A 823 -5.70 -4.86 19.90
CA MET A 823 -5.32 -6.27 19.93
C MET A 823 -4.03 -6.45 20.73
N LYS A 824 -3.99 -7.49 21.56
CA LYS A 824 -2.79 -7.83 22.32
C LYS A 824 -1.70 -8.30 21.37
N PHE A 825 -0.54 -7.69 21.52
CA PHE A 825 0.67 -8.06 20.82
C PHE A 825 1.13 -9.46 21.24
N THR A 826 1.23 -10.38 20.29
CA THR A 826 1.70 -11.76 20.57
C THR A 826 3.21 -11.81 20.74
N ILE A 827 3.95 -10.89 20.11
CA ILE A 827 5.41 -10.92 20.03
C ILE A 827 5.98 -9.74 20.83
N THR A 828 6.93 -10.06 21.72
CA THR A 828 7.65 -9.07 22.53
C THR A 828 8.98 -8.74 21.85
N PRO A 829 9.41 -7.46 21.79
CA PRO A 829 10.75 -7.13 21.32
C PRO A 829 11.78 -7.64 22.35
N VAL A 830 12.62 -8.58 21.94
CA VAL A 830 13.61 -9.25 22.81
C VAL A 830 15.06 -8.87 22.47
N VAL A 831 15.31 -8.44 21.24
CA VAL A 831 16.64 -8.03 20.76
C VAL A 831 16.82 -6.54 20.98
N CYS A 832 17.85 -6.16 21.70
CA CYS A 832 18.15 -4.78 22.09
C CYS A 832 19.54 -4.37 21.60
N VAL A 833 19.71 -3.12 21.21
CA VAL A 833 21.02 -2.49 20.97
C VAL A 833 21.10 -1.15 21.66
N THR A 834 22.30 -0.79 22.10
CA THR A 834 22.61 0.55 22.58
C THR A 834 23.01 1.42 21.38
N VAL A 835 22.46 2.63 21.31
CA VAL A 835 22.71 3.59 20.23
C VAL A 835 23.29 4.89 20.80
N GLU A 836 24.42 5.32 20.26
CA GLU A 836 25.08 6.57 20.62
C GLU A 836 25.34 7.41 19.36
N PRO A 837 25.29 8.75 19.41
CA PRO A 837 25.70 9.56 18.28
C PRO A 837 27.24 9.53 18.18
N LYS A 838 27.81 9.43 16.97
CA LYS A 838 29.28 9.49 16.81
C LYS A 838 29.84 10.83 17.32
N ASN A 839 29.08 11.90 17.14
CA ASN A 839 29.38 13.23 17.65
C ASN A 839 28.47 13.55 18.85
N PRO A 840 29.01 13.78 20.06
CA PRO A 840 28.19 14.12 21.23
C PRO A 840 27.30 15.36 21.07
N GLY A 841 27.69 16.31 20.21
CA GLY A 841 26.89 17.51 19.90
C GLY A 841 25.58 17.23 19.17
N ASP A 842 25.45 16.08 18.50
CA ASP A 842 24.23 15.68 17.78
C ASP A 842 23.22 14.93 18.67
N LEU A 843 23.48 14.79 19.97
CA LEU A 843 22.59 14.12 20.91
C LEU A 843 21.12 14.60 20.86
N PRO A 844 20.81 15.91 20.73
CA PRO A 844 19.42 16.36 20.60
C PRO A 844 18.71 15.77 19.37
N LYS A 845 19.42 15.62 18.24
CA LYS A 845 18.88 15.02 17.01
C LYS A 845 18.66 13.53 17.18
N LEU A 846 19.53 12.82 17.90
CA LEU A 846 19.32 11.41 18.21
C LEU A 846 18.05 11.23 19.03
N VAL A 847 17.86 12.05 20.08
CA VAL A 847 16.67 11.98 20.95
C VAL A 847 15.39 12.27 20.16
N GLU A 848 15.42 13.24 19.25
CA GLU A 848 14.29 13.54 18.36
C GLU A 848 14.04 12.40 17.35
N GLY A 849 15.10 11.87 16.74
CA GLY A 849 15.04 10.74 15.82
C GLY A 849 14.48 9.47 16.48
N LEU A 850 14.88 9.16 17.72
CA LEU A 850 14.35 8.03 18.49
C LEU A 850 12.86 8.17 18.79
N LYS A 851 12.38 9.40 19.03
CA LYS A 851 10.94 9.68 19.18
C LYS A 851 10.19 9.48 17.86
N HIS A 852 10.78 9.87 16.73
CA HIS A 852 10.19 9.63 15.41
C HIS A 852 10.17 8.13 15.06
N LEU A 853 11.24 7.40 15.36
CA LEU A 853 11.31 5.94 15.16
C LEU A 853 10.24 5.21 15.99
N ALA A 854 10.10 5.55 17.28
CA ALA A 854 9.09 4.97 18.16
C ALA A 854 7.64 5.30 17.76
N LYS A 855 7.44 6.34 16.94
CA LYS A 855 6.14 6.67 16.32
C LYS A 855 5.93 5.92 15.02
N SER A 856 6.95 5.85 14.16
CA SER A 856 6.86 5.18 12.86
C SER A 856 6.64 3.69 13.00
N ASP A 857 7.26 3.06 14.01
CA ASP A 857 7.22 1.62 14.20
C ASP A 857 6.53 1.26 15.52
N LEU A 858 5.49 0.43 15.43
CA LEU A 858 4.70 0.01 16.60
C LEU A 858 5.48 -0.95 17.50
N MET A 859 6.41 -1.72 16.93
CA MET A 859 7.18 -2.75 17.61
C MET A 859 8.38 -2.19 18.35
N VAL A 860 9.04 -1.20 17.76
CA VAL A 860 10.23 -0.62 18.36
C VAL A 860 9.93 -0.03 19.73
N GLN A 861 10.78 -0.38 20.70
CA GLN A 861 10.81 0.24 22.01
C GLN A 861 12.12 1.00 22.16
N CYS A 862 12.03 2.33 22.16
CA CYS A 862 13.13 3.22 22.49
C CYS A 862 13.04 3.56 23.98
N THR A 863 14.02 3.14 24.76
CA THR A 863 14.10 3.42 26.20
C THR A 863 15.43 4.10 26.54
N VAL A 864 15.44 4.85 27.62
CA VAL A 864 16.66 5.45 28.18
C VAL A 864 16.90 4.79 29.52
N GLU A 865 18.06 4.16 29.67
CA GLU A 865 18.46 3.58 30.96
C GLU A 865 18.96 4.66 31.93
N GLU A 866 18.97 4.36 33.23
CA GLU A 866 19.49 5.26 34.26
C GLU A 866 20.99 5.56 34.10
N SER A 867 21.73 4.67 33.41
CA SER A 867 23.12 4.86 32.98
C SER A 867 23.30 5.99 31.95
N GLY A 868 22.20 6.45 31.33
CA GLY A 868 22.22 7.43 30.24
C GLY A 868 22.34 6.80 28.84
N GLU A 869 22.33 5.47 28.74
CA GLU A 869 22.34 4.75 27.46
C GLU A 869 20.96 4.77 26.78
N TYR A 870 20.94 4.93 25.46
CA TYR A 870 19.72 4.84 24.65
C TYR A 870 19.61 3.43 24.07
N ILE A 871 18.56 2.71 24.44
CA ILE A 871 18.32 1.35 23.98
C ILE A 871 17.19 1.33 22.95
N VAL A 872 17.45 0.68 21.83
CA VAL A 872 16.46 0.37 20.80
C VAL A 872 16.22 -1.13 20.81
N ALA A 873 14.99 -1.55 21.11
CA ALA A 873 14.58 -2.94 21.10
C ALA A 873 13.65 -3.26 19.93
N GLY A 874 13.88 -4.40 19.27
CA GLY A 874 13.12 -4.89 18.12
C GLY A 874 12.76 -6.38 18.24
N ALA A 875 11.99 -6.89 17.26
CA ALA A 875 11.55 -8.29 17.19
C ALA A 875 12.69 -9.28 17.03
N GLY A 876 13.60 -8.93 16.14
CA GLY A 876 14.64 -9.76 15.57
C GLY A 876 15.68 -8.88 14.89
N GLU A 877 16.71 -9.53 14.35
CA GLU A 877 17.91 -8.87 13.80
C GLU A 877 17.58 -8.01 12.57
N LEU A 878 16.82 -8.55 11.61
CA LEU A 878 16.46 -7.84 10.37
C LEU A 878 15.63 -6.58 10.64
N HIS A 879 14.61 -6.69 11.51
CA HIS A 879 13.82 -5.53 11.90
C HIS A 879 14.67 -4.46 12.58
N LEU A 880 15.57 -4.86 13.48
CA LEU A 880 16.43 -3.89 14.16
C LEU A 880 17.42 -3.21 13.22
N GLU A 881 18.01 -3.95 12.27
CA GLU A 881 18.89 -3.38 11.22
C GLU A 881 18.17 -2.29 10.41
N LEU A 882 16.95 -2.56 9.98
CA LEU A 882 16.12 -1.59 9.24
C LEU A 882 15.75 -0.38 10.10
N CYS A 883 15.38 -0.59 11.37
CA CYS A 883 15.09 0.51 12.29
C CYS A 883 16.32 1.40 12.55
N LEU A 884 17.51 0.82 12.65
CA LEU A 884 18.75 1.56 12.83
C LEU A 884 19.12 2.33 11.56
N LYS A 885 18.90 1.73 10.39
CA LYS A 885 19.07 2.41 9.09
C LYS A 885 18.10 3.59 8.97
N ASP A 886 16.81 3.41 9.28
CA ASP A 886 15.81 4.48 9.33
C ASP A 886 16.20 5.57 10.33
N LEU A 887 16.77 5.20 11.47
CA LEU A 887 17.26 6.16 12.46
C LEU A 887 18.43 6.99 11.90
N GLU A 888 19.41 6.35 11.27
CA GLU A 888 20.60 7.00 10.71
C GLU A 888 20.30 7.83 9.47
N THR A 889 19.43 7.37 8.55
CA THR A 889 19.18 8.02 7.26
C THR A 889 17.99 8.97 7.27
N ASP A 890 16.87 8.58 7.90
CA ASP A 890 15.57 9.24 7.69
C ASP A 890 15.11 10.07 8.90
N HIS A 891 15.35 9.57 10.12
CA HIS A 891 14.83 10.19 11.34
C HIS A 891 15.83 11.12 12.02
N ALA A 892 17.00 10.62 12.43
CA ALA A 892 18.04 11.42 13.09
C ALA A 892 19.00 12.07 12.08
N CYS A 893 19.19 11.47 10.89
CA CYS A 893 20.10 11.93 9.84
C CYS A 893 21.54 12.20 10.34
N ILE A 894 22.03 11.37 11.26
CA ILE A 894 23.35 11.50 11.86
C ILE A 894 24.05 10.14 11.90
N PRO A 895 25.38 10.11 11.77
CA PRO A 895 26.13 8.89 11.98
C PRO A 895 25.98 8.37 13.43
N ILE A 896 25.49 7.15 13.57
CA ILE A 896 25.30 6.50 14.87
C ILE A 896 26.36 5.42 15.11
N LYS A 897 26.62 5.14 16.38
CA LYS A 897 27.42 4.03 16.87
C LYS A 897 26.48 3.06 17.56
N VAL A 898 26.47 1.81 17.11
CA VAL A 898 25.59 0.77 17.60
C VAL A 898 26.43 -0.27 18.35
N SER A 899 25.99 -0.71 19.52
CA SER A 899 26.63 -1.79 20.26
C SER A 899 26.26 -3.17 19.69
N ASN A 900 26.90 -4.23 20.18
CA ASN A 900 26.50 -5.58 19.83
C ASN A 900 25.07 -5.86 20.35
N PRO A 901 24.28 -6.70 19.65
CA PRO A 901 22.95 -7.09 20.11
C PRO A 901 22.98 -7.72 21.50
N ILE A 902 22.02 -7.33 22.33
CA ILE A 902 21.83 -7.75 23.70
C ILE A 902 20.45 -8.38 23.82
N VAL A 903 20.32 -9.41 24.65
CA VAL A 903 19.04 -10.06 24.96
C VAL A 903 18.50 -9.56 26.29
N SER A 904 17.19 -9.32 26.33
CA SER A 904 16.47 -9.06 27.58
C SER A 904 16.14 -10.36 28.31
N TYR A 905 16.64 -10.52 29.53
CA TYR A 905 16.38 -11.70 30.37
C TYR A 905 15.19 -11.47 31.32
N ARG A 906 14.76 -12.51 32.04
CA ARG A 906 13.84 -12.40 33.17
C ARG A 906 14.41 -13.08 34.39
N GLU A 907 13.91 -12.70 35.57
CA GLU A 907 14.30 -13.32 36.84
C GLU A 907 13.15 -14.16 37.39
N THR A 908 13.47 -15.34 37.94
CA THR A 908 12.49 -16.21 38.60
C THR A 908 13.07 -16.86 39.84
N VAL A 909 12.28 -17.69 40.52
CA VAL A 909 12.70 -18.49 41.68
C VAL A 909 12.44 -19.96 41.40
N SER A 910 13.26 -20.86 41.93
CA SER A 910 13.13 -22.30 41.70
C SER A 910 12.43 -23.04 42.84
N GLU A 911 12.52 -22.52 44.06
CA GLU A 911 11.96 -23.15 45.26
C GLU A 911 11.20 -22.13 46.12
N GLU A 912 10.52 -22.57 47.17
CA GLU A 912 9.95 -21.66 48.18
C GLU A 912 11.07 -21.06 49.05
N SER A 913 10.91 -19.82 49.48
CA SER A 913 11.82 -19.17 50.44
C SER A 913 12.09 -20.05 51.66
N GLU A 914 13.36 -20.37 51.90
CA GLU A 914 13.81 -21.23 53.02
C GLU A 914 13.44 -20.65 54.40
N ILE A 915 13.43 -19.32 54.51
CA ILE A 915 13.13 -18.58 55.73
C ILE A 915 11.98 -17.60 55.53
N MET A 916 11.31 -17.23 56.64
CA MET A 916 10.37 -16.13 56.64
C MET A 916 11.14 -14.81 56.58
N CYS A 917 11.12 -14.14 55.44
CA CYS A 917 11.83 -12.87 55.26
C CYS A 917 11.05 -11.73 55.92
N LEU A 918 11.76 -10.79 56.55
CA LEU A 918 11.16 -9.61 57.14
C LEU A 918 11.89 -8.34 56.71
N ALA A 919 11.13 -7.27 56.50
CA ALA A 919 11.69 -5.94 56.33
C ALA A 919 10.95 -4.93 57.22
N LYS A 920 11.74 -4.08 57.88
CA LYS A 920 11.30 -2.95 58.69
C LYS A 920 11.15 -1.73 57.78
N SER A 921 10.11 -0.92 58.02
CA SER A 921 9.98 0.39 57.39
C SER A 921 11.11 1.34 57.81
N PRO A 922 11.39 2.43 57.07
CA PRO A 922 12.41 3.41 57.44
C PRO A 922 12.26 3.96 58.87
N ASN A 923 11.01 4.14 59.33
CA ASN A 923 10.70 4.53 60.72
C ASN A 923 10.79 3.37 61.74
N LYS A 924 11.15 2.16 61.32
CA LYS A 924 11.30 0.92 62.12
C LYS A 924 10.05 0.40 62.83
N HIS A 925 8.90 1.04 62.64
CA HIS A 925 7.68 0.68 63.35
C HIS A 925 6.82 -0.35 62.63
N ASN A 926 6.86 -0.40 61.29
CA ASN A 926 6.13 -1.40 60.51
C ASN A 926 7.07 -2.53 60.10
N ARG A 927 6.58 -3.77 60.16
CA ARG A 927 7.34 -4.96 59.74
C ARG A 927 6.47 -5.81 58.84
N ILE A 928 6.97 -6.16 57.67
CA ILE A 928 6.25 -6.99 56.69
C ILE A 928 6.97 -8.33 56.60
N TYR A 929 6.23 -9.43 56.73
CA TYR A 929 6.74 -10.79 56.60
C TYR A 929 6.21 -11.42 55.31
N LEU A 930 7.12 -11.92 54.47
CA LEU A 930 6.78 -12.38 53.13
C LEU A 930 7.62 -13.61 52.73
N LYS A 931 7.01 -14.53 51.99
CA LYS A 931 7.68 -15.63 51.30
C LYS A 931 7.42 -15.59 49.80
N ALA A 932 8.40 -16.00 49.00
CA ALA A 932 8.28 -16.21 47.57
C ALA A 932 8.26 -17.69 47.25
N ARG A 933 7.53 -18.10 46.23
CA ARG A 933 7.56 -19.45 45.65
C ARG A 933 7.33 -19.41 44.14
N PRO A 934 7.81 -20.42 43.40
CA PRO A 934 7.51 -20.53 41.97
C PRO A 934 6.01 -20.74 41.75
N MET A 935 5.50 -20.21 40.64
CA MET A 935 4.18 -20.59 40.15
C MET A 935 4.20 -21.97 39.49
N PRO A 936 3.06 -22.69 39.46
CA PRO A 936 2.94 -23.90 38.66
C PRO A 936 3.20 -23.63 37.17
N ASN A 937 3.81 -24.61 36.49
CA ASN A 937 4.05 -24.56 35.06
C ASN A 937 2.73 -24.35 34.28
N GLY A 938 2.72 -23.52 33.25
CA GLY A 938 1.55 -23.19 32.46
C GLY A 938 0.78 -21.96 32.97
N LEU A 939 0.80 -21.68 34.28
CA LEU A 939 0.08 -20.52 34.83
C LEU A 939 0.67 -19.18 34.35
N PRO A 940 2.00 -18.97 34.32
CA PRO A 940 2.57 -17.76 33.73
C PRO A 940 2.12 -17.55 32.27
N GLU A 941 2.06 -18.63 31.49
CA GLU A 941 1.64 -18.61 30.08
C GLU A 941 0.15 -18.25 29.94
N ASP A 942 -0.73 -18.79 30.78
CA ASP A 942 -2.15 -18.46 30.81
C ASP A 942 -2.39 -16.99 31.20
N ILE A 943 -1.59 -16.44 32.12
CA ILE A 943 -1.66 -15.02 32.51
C ILE A 943 -1.26 -14.15 31.32
N ASP A 944 -0.16 -14.48 30.62
CA ASP A 944 0.29 -13.72 29.45
C ASP A 944 -0.75 -13.77 28.30
N LYS A 945 -1.31 -14.95 28.02
CA LYS A 945 -2.42 -15.15 27.07
C LYS A 945 -3.68 -14.38 27.47
N GLY A 946 -3.84 -14.09 28.76
CA GLY A 946 -5.00 -13.39 29.32
C GLY A 946 -6.18 -14.29 29.64
N GLU A 947 -5.96 -15.61 29.77
CA GLU A 947 -6.94 -16.53 30.32
C GLU A 947 -7.21 -16.24 31.80
N VAL A 948 -6.18 -15.77 32.52
CA VAL A 948 -6.26 -15.28 33.90
C VAL A 948 -5.91 -13.80 33.93
N THR A 949 -6.81 -12.94 34.40
CA THR A 949 -6.55 -11.49 34.45
C THR A 949 -6.98 -10.84 35.77
N SER A 950 -6.44 -9.64 36.02
CA SER A 950 -6.82 -8.79 37.15
C SER A 950 -8.27 -8.29 37.06
N TYR A 951 -8.83 -8.20 35.85
CA TYR A 951 -10.18 -7.68 35.59
C TYR A 951 -11.31 -8.69 35.79
N GLN A 952 -11.00 -9.99 35.82
CA GLN A 952 -11.98 -11.04 36.06
C GLN A 952 -12.57 -10.96 37.48
N GLU A 953 -13.82 -11.42 37.63
CA GLU A 953 -14.43 -11.57 38.95
C GLU A 953 -13.60 -12.52 39.82
N ASN A 954 -13.29 -12.09 41.05
CA ASN A 954 -12.44 -12.86 41.98
C ASN A 954 -12.91 -14.30 42.20
N LYS A 955 -14.23 -14.56 42.18
CA LYS A 955 -14.79 -15.91 42.36
C LYS A 955 -14.55 -16.80 41.14
N ALA A 956 -14.76 -16.27 39.93
CA ALA A 956 -14.55 -17.01 38.68
C ALA A 956 -13.06 -17.34 38.50
N ARG A 957 -12.19 -16.34 38.73
CA ARG A 957 -10.73 -16.54 38.72
C ARG A 957 -10.28 -17.60 39.73
N ALA A 958 -10.81 -17.55 40.95
CA ALA A 958 -10.45 -18.52 41.99
C ALA A 958 -10.89 -19.95 41.64
N ARG A 959 -12.04 -20.15 40.99
CA ARG A 959 -12.47 -21.47 40.51
C ARG A 959 -11.54 -22.00 39.43
N TYR A 960 -11.20 -21.18 38.44
CA TYR A 960 -10.28 -21.57 37.36
C TYR A 960 -8.91 -21.99 37.91
N LEU A 961 -8.34 -21.21 38.83
CA LEU A 961 -7.06 -21.53 39.47
C LEU A 961 -7.13 -22.81 40.32
N ASN A 962 -8.25 -23.07 40.99
CA ASN A 962 -8.44 -24.30 41.77
C ASN A 962 -8.60 -25.54 40.86
N GLU A 963 -9.39 -25.45 39.79
CA GLU A 963 -9.69 -26.57 38.90
C GLU A 963 -8.50 -26.94 38.00
N LYS A 964 -7.77 -25.96 37.44
CA LYS A 964 -6.67 -26.20 36.48
C LYS A 964 -5.30 -26.35 37.16
N TYR A 965 -5.07 -25.62 38.26
CA TYR A 965 -3.73 -25.50 38.89
C TYR A 965 -3.71 -25.91 40.37
N ASP A 966 -4.79 -26.49 40.90
CA ASP A 966 -4.91 -26.93 42.30
C ASP A 966 -4.60 -25.83 43.34
N TYR A 967 -4.93 -24.58 43.02
CA TYR A 967 -4.81 -23.48 43.99
C TYR A 967 -5.87 -23.59 45.09
N ASP A 968 -5.51 -23.27 46.33
CA ASP A 968 -6.50 -23.08 47.39
C ASP A 968 -7.47 -21.94 47.02
N ILE A 969 -8.77 -22.24 47.08
CA ILE A 969 -9.82 -21.32 46.63
C ILE A 969 -9.90 -20.06 47.50
N ASN A 970 -9.48 -20.12 48.77
CA ASN A 970 -9.48 -18.97 49.67
C ASN A 970 -8.28 -18.07 49.39
N GLU A 971 -7.10 -18.65 49.15
CA GLU A 971 -5.90 -17.90 48.72
C GLU A 971 -6.11 -17.24 47.36
N ALA A 972 -6.68 -17.94 46.39
CA ALA A 972 -6.94 -17.41 45.05
C ALA A 972 -7.91 -16.21 45.05
N ARG A 973 -8.83 -16.14 46.03
CA ARG A 973 -9.70 -14.97 46.24
C ARG A 973 -8.98 -13.78 46.86
N LYS A 974 -7.85 -14.00 47.53
CA LYS A 974 -7.04 -12.99 48.21
C LYS A 974 -5.86 -12.48 47.37
N ILE A 975 -5.83 -12.78 46.07
CA ILE A 975 -4.91 -12.15 45.13
C ILE A 975 -5.17 -10.64 45.10
N TRP A 976 -4.17 -9.84 45.44
CA TRP A 976 -4.26 -8.38 45.46
C TRP A 976 -4.02 -7.78 44.08
N CYS A 977 -2.97 -8.21 43.40
CA CYS A 977 -2.61 -7.71 42.08
C CYS A 977 -1.66 -8.66 41.36
N PHE A 978 -1.54 -8.41 40.06
CA PHE A 978 -0.58 -9.03 39.15
C PHE A 978 0.59 -8.07 38.93
N GLY A 979 1.78 -8.52 38.60
CA GLY A 979 2.94 -7.63 38.42
C GLY A 979 3.95 -8.17 37.42
N PRO A 980 4.76 -7.32 36.77
CA PRO A 980 4.67 -5.84 36.79
C PRO A 980 3.45 -5.34 36.00
N GLU A 981 3.15 -4.04 36.14
CA GLU A 981 2.12 -3.29 35.39
C GLU A 981 0.68 -3.87 35.45
N ARG A 982 0.32 -4.59 36.53
CA ARG A 982 -1.01 -5.20 36.75
C ARG A 982 -1.44 -6.28 35.75
N THR A 983 -0.55 -6.66 34.85
CA THR A 983 -0.78 -7.68 33.81
C THR A 983 0.30 -8.76 33.79
N GLY A 984 1.48 -8.50 34.37
CA GLY A 984 2.58 -9.44 34.38
C GLY A 984 2.30 -10.70 35.20
N SER A 985 3.03 -11.76 34.86
CA SER A 985 2.93 -13.12 35.41
C SER A 985 3.57 -13.28 36.80
N ASN A 986 3.29 -12.36 37.72
CA ASN A 986 3.63 -12.45 39.15
C ASN A 986 2.39 -12.16 40.00
N LEU A 987 2.26 -12.82 41.15
CA LEU A 987 1.08 -12.71 42.02
C LEU A 987 1.49 -12.20 43.40
N LEU A 988 0.76 -11.21 43.91
CA LEU A 988 0.81 -10.81 45.32
C LEU A 988 -0.45 -11.31 46.03
N ILE A 989 -0.29 -12.14 47.05
CA ILE A 989 -1.39 -12.79 47.76
C ILE A 989 -1.33 -12.48 49.25
N ASP A 990 -2.49 -12.16 49.82
CA ASP A 990 -2.65 -11.98 51.25
C ASP A 990 -2.97 -13.30 51.96
N CYS A 991 -2.01 -13.78 52.76
CA CYS A 991 -2.16 -14.96 53.60
C CYS A 991 -2.36 -14.58 55.09
N THR A 992 -2.53 -13.29 55.40
CA THR A 992 -2.65 -12.81 56.79
C THR A 992 -4.00 -13.18 57.42
N LYS A 993 -4.04 -13.21 58.76
CA LYS A 993 -5.24 -13.50 59.56
C LYS A 993 -5.35 -12.55 60.74
N GLY A 994 -6.47 -11.83 60.85
CA GLY A 994 -6.81 -11.02 62.04
C GLY A 994 -6.09 -9.68 62.17
N ILE A 995 -5.44 -9.18 61.11
CA ILE A 995 -4.70 -7.92 61.13
C ILE A 995 -5.61 -6.72 60.82
N GLN A 996 -5.63 -5.73 61.71
CA GLN A 996 -6.35 -4.47 61.53
C GLN A 996 -5.57 -3.51 60.61
N TYR A 997 -6.26 -2.58 59.92
CA TYR A 997 -5.65 -1.55 59.05
C TYR A 997 -4.98 -2.04 57.74
N LEU A 998 -5.11 -3.33 57.39
CA LEU A 998 -4.59 -3.91 56.15
C LEU A 998 -5.05 -3.18 54.88
N ASN A 999 -6.29 -2.68 54.87
CA ASN A 999 -6.83 -1.94 53.73
C ASN A 999 -6.15 -0.57 53.51
N GLU A 1000 -5.59 0.05 54.56
CA GLU A 1000 -4.93 1.36 54.46
C GLU A 1000 -3.57 1.28 53.78
N ILE A 1001 -2.85 0.17 53.98
CA ILE A 1001 -1.49 -0.05 53.46
C ILE A 1001 -1.47 -0.85 52.15
N LYS A 1002 -2.60 -1.43 51.74
CA LYS A 1002 -2.74 -2.26 50.55
C LYS A 1002 -2.18 -1.57 49.31
N ASP A 1003 -2.53 -0.30 49.10
CA ASP A 1003 -2.05 0.47 47.96
C ASP A 1003 -0.52 0.67 48.00
N GLY A 1004 0.05 0.93 49.19
CA GLY A 1004 1.49 1.03 49.38
C GLY A 1004 2.23 -0.27 49.05
N CYS A 1005 1.68 -1.41 49.49
CA CYS A 1005 2.22 -2.73 49.15
C CYS A 1005 2.12 -3.03 47.65
N ILE A 1006 0.98 -2.70 47.02
CA ILE A 1006 0.80 -2.88 45.57
C ILE A 1006 1.83 -2.06 44.81
N ILE A 1007 2.03 -0.78 45.14
CA ILE A 1007 3.02 0.08 44.47
C ILE A 1007 4.44 -0.47 44.65
N GLY A 1008 4.80 -0.87 45.88
CA GLY A 1008 6.10 -1.50 46.16
C GLY A 1008 6.33 -2.79 45.38
N PHE A 1009 5.29 -3.63 45.26
CA PHE A 1009 5.32 -4.86 44.49
C PHE A 1009 5.43 -4.62 42.97
N GLN A 1010 4.70 -3.65 42.41
CA GLN A 1010 4.82 -3.30 40.98
C GLN A 1010 6.25 -2.84 40.66
N TRP A 1011 6.87 -2.07 41.54
CA TRP A 1011 8.25 -1.62 41.36
C TRP A 1011 9.24 -2.78 41.50
N ALA A 1012 9.10 -3.60 42.54
CA ALA A 1012 10.00 -4.74 42.78
C ALA A 1012 9.95 -5.77 41.63
N THR A 1013 8.75 -6.04 41.08
CA THR A 1013 8.59 -6.96 39.95
C THR A 1013 9.06 -6.41 38.61
N LYS A 1014 9.20 -5.08 38.50
CA LYS A 1014 9.79 -4.42 37.32
C LYS A 1014 11.33 -4.41 37.34
N MET A 1015 11.94 -4.45 38.52
CA MET A 1015 13.40 -4.45 38.67
C MET A 1015 13.78 -5.54 39.66
N GLY A 1016 14.15 -6.72 39.17
CA GLY A 1016 14.54 -7.87 39.99
C GLY A 1016 15.83 -7.66 40.80
N VAL A 1017 16.15 -8.62 41.65
CA VAL A 1017 17.27 -8.53 42.60
C VAL A 1017 18.61 -8.92 41.97
N LEU A 1018 18.61 -9.80 40.97
CA LEU A 1018 19.85 -10.31 40.36
C LEU A 1018 20.51 -9.27 39.47
N ALA A 1019 19.77 -8.75 38.49
CA ALA A 1019 20.30 -7.88 37.44
C ALA A 1019 19.37 -6.70 37.10
N GLU A 1020 18.39 -6.43 37.97
CA GLU A 1020 17.31 -5.46 37.73
C GLU A 1020 16.56 -5.74 36.41
N GLU A 1021 16.32 -7.02 36.12
CA GLU A 1021 15.46 -7.46 35.03
C GLU A 1021 14.04 -7.76 35.54
N ASN A 1022 13.04 -7.75 34.66
CA ASN A 1022 11.66 -8.03 35.05
C ASN A 1022 11.54 -9.44 35.67
N ILE A 1023 10.82 -9.53 36.80
CA ILE A 1023 10.52 -10.81 37.46
C ILE A 1023 9.42 -11.53 36.67
N ARG A 1024 9.47 -12.86 36.58
CA ARG A 1024 8.46 -13.71 35.93
C ARG A 1024 8.19 -14.99 36.74
N GLY A 1025 6.92 -15.36 36.85
CA GLY A 1025 6.49 -16.65 37.36
C GLY A 1025 6.65 -16.81 38.88
N VAL A 1026 6.63 -15.69 39.63
CA VAL A 1026 6.83 -15.73 41.08
C VAL A 1026 5.56 -15.34 41.83
N ARG A 1027 5.18 -16.18 42.80
CA ARG A 1027 4.10 -15.94 43.74
C ARG A 1027 4.67 -15.44 45.06
N PHE A 1028 4.16 -14.32 45.55
CA PHE A 1028 4.56 -13.69 46.81
C PHE A 1028 3.41 -13.73 47.81
N ASP A 1029 3.64 -14.38 48.94
CA ASP A 1029 2.65 -14.58 49.99
C ASP A 1029 2.99 -13.72 51.21
N ILE A 1030 2.11 -12.78 51.54
CA ILE A 1030 2.22 -11.95 52.74
C ILE A 1030 1.67 -12.75 53.92
N HIS A 1031 2.54 -13.16 54.84
CA HIS A 1031 2.15 -13.99 55.97
C HIS A 1031 1.72 -13.20 57.19
N ASP A 1032 2.42 -12.11 57.51
CA ASP A 1032 2.14 -11.27 58.67
C ASP A 1032 2.62 -9.83 58.46
N ILE A 1033 1.98 -8.88 59.16
CA ILE A 1033 2.37 -7.48 59.18
C ILE A 1033 2.16 -6.89 60.58
N ILE A 1034 3.22 -6.31 61.14
CA ILE A 1034 3.16 -5.58 62.41
C ILE A 1034 3.06 -4.09 62.11
N PHE A 1035 2.07 -3.42 62.69
CA PHE A 1035 1.78 -2.00 62.47
C PHE A 1035 2.05 -1.15 63.71
N TYR A 1036 2.39 0.12 63.46
CA TYR A 1036 2.20 1.18 64.44
C TYR A 1036 0.74 1.64 64.46
N ASN A 1037 0.23 2.14 65.59
CA ASN A 1037 -1.18 2.50 65.76
C ASN A 1037 -1.62 3.74 64.97
N ASP A 1038 -0.71 4.69 64.70
CA ASP A 1038 -1.06 5.92 63.98
C ASP A 1038 -0.89 5.81 62.46
N ALA A 1039 -1.88 6.29 61.70
CA ALA A 1039 -1.90 6.24 60.24
C ALA A 1039 -0.76 7.04 59.58
N ILE A 1040 -0.30 8.13 60.20
CA ILE A 1040 0.81 8.95 59.69
C ILE A 1040 2.10 8.13 59.57
N HIS A 1041 2.33 7.21 60.52
CA HIS A 1041 3.49 6.32 60.51
C HIS A 1041 3.33 5.11 59.59
N ARG A 1042 2.17 4.96 58.92
CA ARG A 1042 1.86 3.94 57.91
C ARG A 1042 1.75 4.50 56.48
N ALA A 1043 2.14 5.75 56.27
CA ALA A 1043 2.09 6.38 54.95
C ALA A 1043 2.89 5.60 53.88
N ASN A 1044 2.51 5.76 52.60
CA ASN A 1044 3.11 5.05 51.47
C ASN A 1044 4.65 5.16 51.41
N GLY A 1045 5.24 6.30 51.78
CA GLY A 1045 6.69 6.47 51.84
C GLY A 1045 7.40 5.54 52.83
N GLN A 1046 6.69 4.94 53.79
CA GLN A 1046 7.22 3.97 54.76
C GLN A 1046 7.00 2.52 54.31
N ILE A 1047 5.85 2.24 53.69
CA ILE A 1047 5.44 0.88 53.29
C ILE A 1047 6.07 0.45 51.97
N ILE A 1048 6.19 1.36 50.99
CA ILE A 1048 6.75 1.04 49.66
C ILE A 1048 8.18 0.49 49.77
N PRO A 1049 9.13 1.15 50.48
CA PRO A 1049 10.50 0.64 50.59
C PRO A 1049 10.59 -0.68 51.36
N ALA A 1050 9.78 -0.83 52.43
CA ALA A 1050 9.73 -2.08 53.20
C ALA A 1050 9.25 -3.25 52.35
N THR A 1051 8.19 -3.04 51.57
CA THR A 1051 7.62 -4.06 50.67
C THR A 1051 8.63 -4.45 49.59
N ARG A 1052 9.33 -3.48 48.98
CA ARG A 1052 10.36 -3.76 47.98
C ARG A 1052 11.52 -4.57 48.57
N ARG A 1053 12.02 -4.20 49.74
CA ARG A 1053 13.10 -4.93 50.43
C ARG A 1053 12.70 -6.36 50.77
N VAL A 1054 11.50 -6.58 51.34
CA VAL A 1054 11.09 -7.94 51.73
C VAL A 1054 10.89 -8.85 50.50
N ILE A 1055 10.42 -8.30 49.37
CA ILE A 1055 10.32 -9.03 48.11
C ILE A 1055 11.70 -9.52 47.65
N TYR A 1056 12.71 -8.64 47.60
CA TYR A 1056 14.06 -9.03 47.22
C TYR A 1056 14.68 -10.05 48.20
N ALA A 1057 14.49 -9.87 49.50
CA ALA A 1057 14.92 -10.84 50.51
C ALA A 1057 14.28 -12.22 50.28
N SER A 1058 12.97 -12.24 50.03
CA SER A 1058 12.23 -13.48 49.78
C SER A 1058 12.69 -14.19 48.50
N MET A 1059 13.06 -13.44 47.45
CA MET A 1059 13.62 -14.03 46.24
C MET A 1059 14.99 -14.62 46.46
N LEU A 1060 15.91 -13.91 47.14
CA LEU A 1060 17.26 -14.40 47.40
C LEU A 1060 17.25 -15.71 48.21
N THR A 1061 16.26 -15.90 49.08
CA THR A 1061 16.08 -17.11 49.89
C THR A 1061 15.31 -18.22 49.17
N ALA A 1062 14.77 -17.95 47.97
CA ALA A 1062 13.96 -18.87 47.17
C ALA A 1062 14.75 -19.48 45.99
N LYS A 1063 16.09 -19.49 46.06
CA LYS A 1063 17.02 -19.93 45.00
C LYS A 1063 16.68 -19.30 43.64
N PRO A 1064 16.99 -18.00 43.47
CA PRO A 1064 16.67 -17.27 42.26
C PRO A 1064 17.41 -17.85 41.03
N ARG A 1065 16.79 -17.72 39.85
CA ARG A 1065 17.31 -18.20 38.56
C ARG A 1065 17.11 -17.16 37.47
N LEU A 1066 17.96 -17.19 36.47
CA LEU A 1066 17.82 -16.40 35.25
C LEU A 1066 17.00 -17.18 34.22
N VAL A 1067 16.17 -16.49 33.47
CA VAL A 1067 15.30 -17.06 32.44
C VAL A 1067 15.67 -16.43 31.10
N GLU A 1068 16.04 -17.26 30.13
CA GLU A 1068 16.36 -16.83 28.76
C GLU A 1068 15.13 -16.96 27.84
N PRO A 1069 14.98 -16.07 26.85
CA PRO A 1069 13.95 -16.22 25.83
C PRO A 1069 14.38 -17.26 24.78
N ILE A 1070 13.42 -18.04 24.29
CA ILE A 1070 13.61 -19.08 23.27
C ILE A 1070 12.79 -18.75 22.02
N TYR A 1071 13.44 -18.87 20.86
CA TYR A 1071 12.79 -18.85 19.57
C TYR A 1071 12.33 -20.24 19.14
N LEU A 1072 11.12 -20.32 18.59
CA LEU A 1072 10.73 -21.40 17.70
C LEU A 1072 11.27 -21.07 16.31
N CYS A 1073 12.20 -21.91 15.84
CA CYS A 1073 12.79 -21.83 14.52
C CYS A 1073 12.12 -22.83 13.58
N GLU A 1074 11.53 -22.35 12.48
CA GLU A 1074 11.08 -23.19 11.36
C GLU A 1074 12.08 -23.04 10.21
N ILE A 1075 12.66 -24.16 9.80
CA ILE A 1075 13.69 -24.21 8.76
C ILE A 1075 13.18 -25.02 7.58
N GLN A 1076 13.10 -24.38 6.41
CA GLN A 1076 12.80 -25.03 5.15
C GLN A 1076 14.09 -25.35 4.41
N CYS A 1077 14.27 -26.62 4.09
CA CYS A 1077 15.49 -27.13 3.47
C CYS A 1077 15.21 -28.27 2.52
N LEU A 1078 16.22 -28.66 1.73
CA LEU A 1078 16.19 -29.93 1.01
C LEU A 1078 16.63 -31.07 1.94
N GLU A 1079 16.18 -32.29 1.66
CA GLU A 1079 16.54 -33.47 2.47
C GLU A 1079 18.07 -33.69 2.58
N VAL A 1080 18.83 -33.23 1.58
CA VAL A 1080 20.30 -33.32 1.58
C VAL A 1080 20.99 -32.41 2.59
N ASP A 1081 20.33 -31.31 3.01
CA ASP A 1081 20.92 -30.27 3.85
C ASP A 1081 20.65 -30.49 5.35
N ILE A 1082 19.80 -31.47 5.70
CA ILE A 1082 19.36 -31.72 7.08
C ILE A 1082 20.55 -31.94 8.02
N VAL A 1083 21.55 -32.73 7.61
CA VAL A 1083 22.73 -33.01 8.44
C VAL A 1083 23.47 -31.72 8.81
N SER A 1084 23.70 -30.85 7.83
CA SER A 1084 24.35 -29.55 8.04
C SER A 1084 23.53 -28.65 8.98
N ILE A 1085 22.20 -28.70 8.91
CA ILE A 1085 21.31 -27.93 9.78
C ILE A 1085 21.41 -28.41 11.24
N TYR A 1086 21.41 -29.72 11.46
CA TYR A 1086 21.60 -30.30 12.80
C TYR A 1086 22.97 -29.90 13.38
N ASP A 1087 24.03 -29.87 12.56
CA ASP A 1087 25.36 -29.43 13.00
C ASP A 1087 25.41 -27.94 13.39
N VAL A 1088 24.70 -27.07 12.67
CA VAL A 1088 24.56 -25.65 13.04
C VAL A 1088 23.75 -25.48 14.32
N LEU A 1089 22.61 -26.15 14.44
CA LEU A 1089 21.73 -26.08 15.62
C LEU A 1089 22.44 -26.61 16.87
N ASN A 1090 23.10 -27.77 16.79
CA ASN A 1090 23.82 -28.38 17.92
C ASN A 1090 24.93 -27.46 18.45
N ARG A 1091 25.67 -26.77 17.57
CA ARG A 1091 26.70 -25.78 17.96
C ARG A 1091 26.12 -24.61 18.75
N ARG A 1092 24.85 -24.26 18.49
CA ARG A 1092 24.15 -23.09 19.05
C ARG A 1092 23.10 -23.46 20.11
N ARG A 1093 23.23 -24.64 20.75
CA ARG A 1093 22.29 -25.15 21.78
C ARG A 1093 20.84 -25.30 21.28
N GLY A 1094 20.63 -25.44 19.97
CA GLY A 1094 19.33 -25.69 19.38
C GLY A 1094 18.84 -27.12 19.63
N TYR A 1095 17.54 -27.29 19.87
CA TYR A 1095 16.90 -28.59 20.06
C TYR A 1095 15.83 -28.83 18.99
N VAL A 1096 16.07 -29.78 18.09
CA VAL A 1096 15.10 -30.20 17.07
C VAL A 1096 14.07 -31.12 17.71
N PHE A 1097 12.78 -30.85 17.51
CA PHE A 1097 11.70 -31.65 18.08
C PHE A 1097 10.68 -32.15 17.04
N GLU A 1098 10.66 -31.58 15.84
CA GLU A 1098 9.76 -31.99 14.76
C GLU A 1098 10.49 -31.92 13.41
N GLU A 1099 10.32 -32.97 12.61
CA GLU A 1099 10.85 -33.08 11.24
C GLU A 1099 9.73 -33.60 10.34
N ASN A 1100 9.28 -32.75 9.41
CA ASN A 1100 8.17 -33.06 8.52
C ASN A 1100 8.61 -33.02 7.06
N HIS A 1101 8.55 -34.17 6.39
CA HIS A 1101 8.79 -34.27 4.95
C HIS A 1101 7.57 -33.78 4.17
N VAL A 1102 7.79 -32.84 3.25
CA VAL A 1102 6.72 -32.36 2.37
C VAL A 1102 6.48 -33.40 1.29
N ALA A 1103 5.34 -34.09 1.38
CA ALA A 1103 5.01 -35.23 0.54
C ALA A 1103 5.29 -34.99 -0.95
N ARG A 1104 6.06 -35.90 -1.57
CA ARG A 1104 6.42 -35.92 -3.00
C ARG A 1104 7.22 -34.70 -3.49
N THR A 1105 7.86 -33.99 -2.57
CA THR A 1105 8.92 -33.01 -2.89
C THR A 1105 10.18 -33.40 -2.12
N SER A 1106 11.35 -32.92 -2.56
CA SER A 1106 12.62 -33.11 -1.82
C SER A 1106 12.78 -32.11 -0.66
N MET A 1107 11.72 -31.41 -0.27
CA MET A 1107 11.75 -30.39 0.78
C MET A 1107 11.31 -30.98 2.13
N CYS A 1108 12.03 -30.58 3.18
CA CYS A 1108 11.76 -30.92 4.56
C CYS A 1108 11.59 -29.64 5.39
N ILE A 1109 10.72 -29.71 6.40
CA ILE A 1109 10.51 -28.65 7.39
C ILE A 1109 11.01 -29.16 8.74
N VAL A 1110 12.02 -28.50 9.28
CA VAL A 1110 12.60 -28.81 10.60
C VAL A 1110 12.16 -27.73 11.58
N LYS A 1111 11.56 -28.13 12.71
CA LYS A 1111 11.27 -27.20 13.81
C LYS A 1111 12.19 -27.44 15.00
N ALA A 1112 12.76 -26.35 15.51
CA ALA A 1112 13.70 -26.38 16.60
C ALA A 1112 13.47 -25.25 17.60
N TYR A 1113 13.84 -25.48 18.86
CA TYR A 1113 13.97 -24.42 19.86
C TYR A 1113 15.40 -23.89 19.87
N LEU A 1114 15.56 -22.57 19.77
CA LEU A 1114 16.87 -21.90 19.72
C LEU A 1114 16.90 -20.74 20.74
N PRO A 1115 17.87 -20.70 21.67
CA PRO A 1115 18.03 -19.55 22.56
C PRO A 1115 18.32 -18.26 21.77
N VAL A 1116 17.64 -17.16 22.09
CA VAL A 1116 17.78 -15.88 21.35
C VAL A 1116 19.23 -15.37 21.37
N ASN A 1117 19.96 -15.58 22.47
CA ASN A 1117 21.36 -15.15 22.54
C ASN A 1117 22.27 -15.91 21.56
N GLU A 1118 21.88 -17.12 21.18
CA GLU A 1118 22.60 -17.97 20.22
C GLU A 1118 22.03 -17.81 18.80
N SER A 1119 21.01 -16.96 18.58
CA SER A 1119 20.43 -16.75 17.24
C SER A 1119 21.14 -15.69 16.42
N PHE A 1120 22.02 -14.87 17.02
CA PHE A 1120 22.73 -13.81 16.30
C PHE A 1120 23.66 -14.40 15.23
N GLY A 1121 23.49 -13.96 13.99
CA GLY A 1121 24.21 -14.53 12.84
C GLY A 1121 23.83 -15.98 12.49
N PHE A 1122 22.75 -16.52 13.08
CA PHE A 1122 22.30 -17.89 12.81
C PHE A 1122 21.95 -18.10 11.34
N THR A 1123 21.21 -17.18 10.72
CA THR A 1123 20.83 -17.28 9.31
C THR A 1123 22.06 -17.27 8.39
N ALA A 1124 23.04 -16.41 8.66
CA ALA A 1124 24.28 -16.34 7.88
C ALA A 1124 25.13 -17.62 8.02
N ASP A 1125 25.20 -18.18 9.23
CA ASP A 1125 25.85 -19.46 9.48
C ASP A 1125 25.12 -20.60 8.77
N LEU A 1126 23.79 -20.61 8.80
CA LEU A 1126 22.98 -21.62 8.11
C LEU A 1126 23.26 -21.57 6.61
N CYS A 1127 23.09 -20.39 6.01
CA CYS A 1127 23.36 -20.09 4.61
C CYS A 1127 24.77 -20.51 4.15
N SER A 1128 25.80 -20.17 4.93
CA SER A 1128 27.19 -20.50 4.58
C SER A 1128 27.48 -22.01 4.62
N ASN A 1129 26.80 -22.77 5.49
CA ASN A 1129 26.96 -24.22 5.58
C ASN A 1129 26.08 -25.00 4.60
N THR A 1130 25.02 -24.39 4.06
CA THR A 1130 24.05 -25.03 3.15
C THR A 1130 24.01 -24.40 1.74
N GLY A 1131 24.92 -23.47 1.44
CA GLY A 1131 25.03 -22.84 0.11
C GLY A 1131 23.85 -21.95 -0.29
N ASP A 1132 23.30 -21.17 0.66
CA ASP A 1132 22.17 -20.23 0.47
C ASP A 1132 20.82 -20.86 0.04
N GLN A 1133 20.67 -22.19 0.14
CA GLN A 1133 19.44 -22.89 -0.27
C GLN A 1133 18.40 -23.05 0.85
N VAL A 1134 18.74 -22.65 2.07
CA VAL A 1134 17.94 -22.91 3.28
C VAL A 1134 17.37 -21.60 3.80
N PHE A 1135 16.08 -21.64 4.14
CA PHE A 1135 15.36 -20.48 4.66
C PHE A 1135 14.90 -20.78 6.09
N SER A 1136 15.28 -19.93 7.05
CA SER A 1136 14.90 -20.05 8.46
C SER A 1136 14.07 -18.87 8.93
N GLN A 1137 13.01 -19.13 9.68
CA GLN A 1137 12.22 -18.13 10.39
C GLN A 1137 12.26 -18.39 11.89
N CYS A 1138 12.46 -17.35 12.69
CA CYS A 1138 12.48 -17.44 14.15
C CYS A 1138 11.34 -16.61 14.72
N VAL A 1139 10.57 -17.19 15.66
CA VAL A 1139 9.48 -16.51 16.36
C VAL A 1139 9.66 -16.69 17.85
N PHE A 1140 9.44 -15.64 18.65
CA PHE A 1140 9.42 -15.78 20.10
C PHE A 1140 8.34 -16.78 20.52
N ASP A 1141 8.72 -17.83 21.25
CA ASP A 1141 7.82 -18.89 21.66
C ASP A 1141 7.57 -18.85 23.18
N HIS A 1142 8.61 -19.08 23.98
CA HIS A 1142 8.49 -19.13 25.43
C HIS A 1142 9.76 -18.68 26.15
N TRP A 1143 9.65 -18.60 27.48
CA TRP A 1143 10.74 -18.29 28.39
C TRP A 1143 11.23 -19.58 29.05
N GLN A 1144 12.54 -19.86 28.99
CA GLN A 1144 13.15 -21.07 29.54
C GLN A 1144 14.08 -20.74 30.70
N ILE A 1145 13.93 -21.46 31.81
CA ILE A 1145 14.80 -21.30 32.99
C ILE A 1145 16.18 -21.87 32.68
N ILE A 1146 17.23 -21.11 32.97
CA ILE A 1146 18.60 -21.60 32.88
C ILE A 1146 18.92 -22.38 34.17
N ASN A 1147 19.23 -23.66 34.03
CA ASN A 1147 19.45 -24.57 35.18
C ASN A 1147 20.76 -24.34 35.95
N GLN A 1148 21.62 -23.41 35.52
CA GLN A 1148 22.88 -23.10 36.22
C GLN A 1148 22.62 -22.16 37.41
N ASP A 1149 23.37 -22.35 38.50
CA ASP A 1149 23.19 -21.56 39.72
C ASP A 1149 23.86 -20.18 39.60
N PRO A 1150 23.14 -19.06 39.74
CA PRO A 1150 23.71 -17.71 39.59
C PRO A 1150 24.64 -17.28 40.73
N PHE A 1151 24.78 -18.07 41.80
CA PHE A 1151 25.72 -17.80 42.90
C PHE A 1151 27.09 -18.47 42.71
N ASP A 1152 27.20 -19.43 41.80
CA ASP A 1152 28.48 -20.08 41.48
C ASP A 1152 29.24 -19.22 40.46
N ASP A 1153 30.40 -18.70 40.87
CA ASP A 1153 31.25 -17.82 40.07
C ASP A 1153 31.84 -18.51 38.82
N SER A 1154 31.80 -19.85 38.74
CA SER A 1154 32.28 -20.60 37.58
C SER A 1154 31.26 -20.73 36.44
N THR A 1155 30.00 -20.38 36.68
CA THR A 1155 28.90 -20.57 35.72
C THR A 1155 28.84 -19.46 34.67
N LYS A 1156 28.35 -19.79 33.46
CA LYS A 1156 28.10 -18.78 32.42
C LYS A 1156 27.00 -17.80 32.84
N VAL A 1157 26.00 -18.28 33.58
CA VAL A 1157 24.90 -17.43 34.08
C VAL A 1157 25.42 -16.33 35.00
N ARG A 1158 26.39 -16.63 35.87
CA ARG A 1158 27.03 -15.61 36.70
C ARG A 1158 27.71 -14.53 35.86
N GLN A 1159 28.47 -14.95 34.86
CA GLN A 1159 29.17 -14.02 33.95
C GLN A 1159 28.16 -13.10 33.27
N THR A 1160 27.07 -13.65 32.73
CA THR A 1160 25.98 -12.87 32.14
C THR A 1160 25.36 -11.87 33.12
N ILE A 1161 25.11 -12.27 34.37
CA ILE A 1161 24.57 -11.37 35.40
C ILE A 1161 25.56 -10.23 35.68
N ASN A 1162 26.84 -10.55 35.85
CA ASN A 1162 27.88 -9.54 36.09
C ASN A 1162 28.02 -8.57 34.91
N ASP A 1163 27.94 -9.06 33.68
CA ASP A 1163 27.98 -8.23 32.47
C ASP A 1163 26.77 -7.29 32.39
N ILE A 1164 25.56 -7.77 32.70
CA ILE A 1164 24.35 -6.93 32.75
C ILE A 1164 24.48 -5.88 33.85
N ARG A 1165 24.91 -6.27 35.06
CA ARG A 1165 25.08 -5.35 36.20
C ARG A 1165 26.12 -4.28 35.90
N LYS A 1166 27.27 -4.68 35.34
CA LYS A 1166 28.34 -3.76 34.93
C LYS A 1166 27.86 -2.76 33.88
N ARG A 1167 27.09 -3.22 32.89
CA ARG A 1167 26.48 -2.36 31.88
C ARG A 1167 25.51 -1.35 32.50
N LYS A 1168 24.63 -1.80 33.41
CA LYS A 1168 23.67 -0.94 34.12
C LYS A 1168 24.32 -0.01 35.18
N GLY A 1169 25.64 -0.08 35.37
CA GLY A 1169 26.34 0.70 36.41
C GLY A 1169 26.01 0.25 37.85
N LEU A 1170 25.50 -0.97 38.02
CA LEU A 1170 25.18 -1.55 39.31
C LEU A 1170 26.44 -2.11 39.99
N LYS A 1171 26.39 -2.25 41.32
CA LYS A 1171 27.48 -2.87 42.09
C LYS A 1171 27.73 -4.30 41.59
N GLU A 1172 28.98 -4.63 41.28
CA GLU A 1172 29.36 -5.97 40.82
C GLU A 1172 29.02 -7.05 41.88
N GLY A 1173 28.54 -8.21 41.41
CA GLY A 1173 28.05 -9.30 42.24
C GLY A 1173 26.59 -9.18 42.68
N ILE A 1174 25.97 -10.32 43.01
CA ILE A 1174 24.60 -10.37 43.55
C ILE A 1174 24.60 -9.73 44.96
N PRO A 1175 23.62 -8.84 45.26
CA PRO A 1175 23.51 -8.24 46.59
C PRO A 1175 23.35 -9.30 47.70
N PRO A 1176 24.03 -9.17 48.85
CA PRO A 1176 23.86 -10.09 49.97
C PRO A 1176 22.46 -9.97 50.57
N LEU A 1177 21.97 -11.06 51.16
CA LEU A 1177 20.67 -11.11 51.83
C LEU A 1177 20.53 -10.06 52.94
N ASP A 1178 21.64 -9.75 53.64
CA ASP A 1178 21.69 -8.78 54.74
C ASP A 1178 21.33 -7.34 54.31
N ASP A 1179 21.41 -7.00 53.02
CA ASP A 1179 21.02 -5.67 52.52
C ASP A 1179 19.48 -5.49 52.58
N TYR A 1180 18.73 -6.59 52.49
CA TYR A 1180 17.28 -6.57 52.34
C TYR A 1180 16.51 -7.19 53.51
N CYS A 1181 17.02 -8.25 54.12
CA CYS A 1181 16.37 -8.96 55.22
C CYS A 1181 16.84 -8.40 56.56
N ASP A 1182 15.91 -7.86 57.36
CA ASP A 1182 16.25 -7.36 58.69
C ASP A 1182 16.22 -8.51 59.72
N LYS A 1183 17.16 -8.53 60.67
CA LYS A 1183 17.08 -9.45 61.81
C LYS A 1183 16.03 -8.93 62.80
N LEU A 1184 15.29 -9.85 63.43
CA LEU A 1184 14.21 -9.56 64.39
C LEU A 1184 14.66 -8.57 65.48
#